data_AF-A0AAD4N7E2-F1
#
_entry.id   AF-A0AAD4N7E2-F1
#
_cell.length_a   1.000
_cell.length_b   1.000
_cell.length_c   1.000
_cell.angle_alpha   90.00
_cell.angle_beta   90.00
_cell.angle_gamma   90.00
#
_symmetry.space_group_name_H-M   'P 1'
#
loop_
_entity.id
_entity.type
_entity.pdbx_description
1 polymer ?
#
loop_
_entity_poly.entity_id
_entity_poly.type
_entity_poly.pdbx_seq_one_letter_code
_entity_poly.pdbx_strand_id
1 'polypeptide(L)'
;MNIFSSIKIEVRVMSALPPTVLSHQPYLKFAKGKNHTKHTVAQQEEYSVKYHTTARFFIKSNWKAGDKIPYLALAKTLEHIEDTSSRLEIIKILSEFFMSAIELSPNDLTASIYLCINQLGPSYEGLELGIAETNLIKAVSYATGRTVEKIKAELLLKGDLGIVAQQSRTNQKMLTQPPPLTVPFVLQKLREIAVMSGKNICNDFRRRTRANDDNQATVKQFRERQYFELENFTERFRLTREQVQQLVDEIGDLIGPNGHMARNHPLSALDKVLLALRFYASGSFYYVIGDTAGPSKHSVRNAISQVTRATNVRLFQQTVRFPDDMNPTRQEFYRIAQMPLVFGCIDGTLINITKPQRYPEQFLDRHGDFSLNVMVVCGPQRKIFYAKTAAPGHQHDARVFSESLLCQRLEDGWRPLPQGVLLGNSGYALRDFLQTPIPNPLTPAENRYNAAHKRTRSRIECAIGQLKNSWRCLSKLRVKDPAYAAEIIKAVIVLHNRRMDQNPEDLPAPEEEQEDQCPPEEMGTTEARAAGKQKQNELINFFTAMPSFGKLGLATWHVIKTADLATWCQVAKLGNLALDIDRPLNMDNKVKAVQALIIPCKECESRYLIRGLSGKLRIGLAEQSLLVALANAFTKIEVKKEGRKLSDEKLKERMEVDTHTLKSTYCQCPNYDKIVSIALESGISALPEKCKLTPVMIYYDATVFVNSYLSTLNTWRYSPFRKIHLTESGETHIYSRNQENTTSKFPDIIKRIPNCIHSGTKEFIADGEVVAWHPEQKVILPFQTLTTRKRKNVNENEIKVEVCVFLFDLLYINGRSLIAEPYRVRRDLLHETFNTQPGHFMFASSMDTSDVEEISLFLDDAVKGNCEGLMVKTLDEKATYEIAKRSHSWLKLKKDYLEGIGDTLDLVVIGGYLGTGKRTGTICKIGTGLKDEDLKQQYRDFEKLRIDKPKSYYSFDSSLAPDHWFEAEIVWEVKAADLSISPRHHAALGVVEVGKGISLRFPRYIRLREDKKPTDATSADQVVQLYNNQEHIKNNKKLEANAADIDDDDY
;
A
#
# COMPACT_ATOMS: atom_id res chain seq x y z
N MET A 1 6.97 -11.72 49.42
CA MET A 1 7.59 -10.41 49.17
C MET A 1 9.11 -10.51 49.35
N ASN A 2 9.75 -11.58 48.81
CA ASN A 2 11.13 -11.93 49.20
C ASN A 2 11.82 -12.85 48.15
N ILE A 3 11.64 -12.56 46.86
CA ILE A 3 12.23 -13.34 45.73
C ILE A 3 13.20 -12.47 44.89
N PHE A 4 13.16 -11.15 45.03
CA PHE A 4 13.98 -10.22 44.24
C PHE A 4 15.26 -9.74 44.96
N SER A 5 15.37 -9.96 46.28
CA SER A 5 16.49 -9.52 47.12
C SER A 5 17.83 -10.24 46.87
N SER A 6 17.85 -11.22 45.96
CA SER A 6 19.04 -12.00 45.59
C SER A 6 19.23 -12.17 44.08
N ILE A 7 18.41 -11.50 43.25
CA ILE A 7 18.49 -11.59 41.78
C ILE A 7 19.03 -10.26 41.24
N LYS A 8 20.23 -10.27 40.63
CA LYS A 8 20.72 -9.14 39.83
C LYS A 8 19.93 -9.05 38.53
N ILE A 9 19.48 -7.85 38.20
CA ILE A 9 18.56 -7.57 37.09
C ILE A 9 19.17 -6.46 36.24
N GLU A 10 19.20 -6.66 34.92
CA GLU A 10 19.62 -5.60 34.00
C GLU A 10 18.42 -4.75 33.60
N VAL A 11 18.57 -3.45 33.78
CA VAL A 11 17.59 -2.41 33.46
C VAL A 11 18.07 -1.67 32.20
N ARG A 12 17.19 -1.41 31.21
CA ARG A 12 17.58 -0.88 29.89
C ARG A 12 16.62 0.09 29.24
N VAL A 13 17.16 1.15 28.64
CA VAL A 13 16.43 2.23 27.95
C VAL A 13 15.81 1.76 26.61
N MET A 14 14.58 2.20 26.27
CA MET A 14 13.87 1.84 25.03
C MET A 14 13.26 3.04 24.26
N SER A 15 13.46 3.13 22.94
CA SER A 15 12.69 4.08 22.10
C SER A 15 11.28 3.59 21.74
N ALA A 16 10.35 4.52 21.46
CA ALA A 16 8.93 4.23 21.30
C ALA A 16 8.49 3.74 19.89
N LEU A 17 7.57 2.77 19.81
CA LEU A 17 7.00 2.25 18.54
C LEU A 17 5.50 1.83 18.65
N PRO A 18 4.71 1.87 17.54
CA PRO A 18 3.25 1.65 17.57
C PRO A 18 2.80 0.20 17.25
N PRO A 19 1.71 -0.30 17.87
CA PRO A 19 1.24 -1.68 17.71
C PRO A 19 0.25 -1.91 16.55
N THR A 20 0.27 -3.14 16.00
CA THR A 20 -0.76 -3.68 15.11
C THR A 20 -1.78 -4.53 15.88
N VAL A 21 -3.05 -4.54 15.47
CA VAL A 21 -4.16 -5.12 16.25
C VAL A 21 -4.48 -6.57 15.87
N LEU A 22 -4.43 -7.46 16.87
CA LEU A 22 -5.13 -8.75 16.94
C LEU A 22 -5.70 -8.91 18.37
N SER A 23 -6.91 -9.45 18.52
CA SER A 23 -7.73 -9.29 19.73
C SER A 23 -8.16 -10.61 20.39
N HIS A 24 -8.74 -10.49 21.60
CA HIS A 24 -9.37 -11.51 22.47
C HIS A 24 -8.46 -12.44 23.30
N GLN A 25 -8.61 -12.34 24.63
CA GLN A 25 -8.91 -13.47 25.52
C GLN A 25 -9.80 -12.99 26.70
N PRO A 26 -10.61 -13.88 27.32
CA PRO A 26 -11.56 -13.51 28.37
C PRO A 26 -10.93 -13.50 29.77
N TYR A 27 -11.60 -12.84 30.72
CA TYR A 27 -11.27 -12.89 32.15
C TYR A 27 -12.38 -13.60 32.94
N LEU A 28 -12.00 -14.65 33.67
CA LEU A 28 -12.75 -15.20 34.78
C LEU A 28 -12.05 -14.76 36.08
N LYS A 29 -12.78 -14.15 37.01
CA LYS A 29 -12.32 -13.91 38.38
C LYS A 29 -13.27 -14.57 39.37
N PHE A 30 -12.70 -15.36 40.28
CA PHE A 30 -13.41 -15.85 41.45
C PHE A 30 -13.67 -14.70 42.43
N ALA A 31 -14.84 -14.69 43.03
CA ALA A 31 -15.13 -13.98 44.28
C ALA A 31 -15.47 -15.02 45.37
N LYS A 32 -15.11 -14.76 46.63
CA LYS A 32 -15.40 -15.64 47.77
C LYS A 32 -16.15 -14.89 48.85
N GLY A 33 -17.25 -15.48 49.32
CA GLY A 33 -17.96 -15.14 50.55
C GLY A 33 -19.18 -14.23 50.36
N LYS A 34 -20.14 -14.24 51.29
CA LYS A 34 -20.38 -15.22 52.37
C LYS A 34 -21.77 -14.98 53.00
N ASN A 35 -22.58 -16.04 53.17
CA ASN A 35 -23.81 -16.08 54.03
C ASN A 35 -24.95 -15.12 53.61
N HIS A 36 -26.25 -15.29 53.93
CA HIS A 36 -27.14 -16.43 54.25
C HIS A 36 -28.50 -16.10 53.51
N THR A 37 -29.57 -16.91 53.41
CA THR A 37 -30.22 -17.84 54.36
C THR A 37 -31.22 -18.76 53.60
N LYS A 38 -31.45 -19.98 54.12
CA LYS A 38 -32.73 -20.74 54.22
C LYS A 38 -33.84 -20.52 53.15
N HIS A 39 -34.42 -21.53 52.49
CA HIS A 39 -34.35 -23.01 52.55
C HIS A 39 -34.47 -23.56 51.07
N THR A 40 -34.82 -24.80 50.66
CA THR A 40 -35.46 -25.98 51.27
C THR A 40 -35.12 -27.30 50.52
N VAL A 41 -35.58 -28.43 51.08
CA VAL A 41 -35.77 -29.82 50.56
C VAL A 41 -36.19 -29.86 49.06
N ALA A 42 -35.71 -30.77 48.20
CA ALA A 42 -35.64 -32.23 48.39
C ALA A 42 -34.50 -33.01 47.68
N GLN A 43 -34.28 -34.23 48.19
CA GLN A 43 -33.71 -35.45 47.59
C GLN A 43 -32.31 -35.43 46.93
N GLN A 44 -31.47 -36.37 47.41
CA GLN A 44 -30.26 -36.82 46.73
C GLN A 44 -30.62 -37.96 45.77
N GLU A 45 -30.14 -37.92 44.54
CA GLU A 45 -29.99 -39.12 43.70
C GLU A 45 -28.56 -39.25 43.18
N GLU A 46 -28.11 -40.50 43.11
CA GLU A 46 -26.72 -40.87 42.84
C GLU A 46 -26.46 -40.85 41.33
N TYR A 47 -26.08 -39.68 40.80
CA TYR A 47 -25.82 -39.51 39.37
C TYR A 47 -24.53 -40.20 38.92
N SER A 48 -24.65 -41.51 38.70
CA SER A 48 -23.73 -42.31 37.91
C SER A 48 -23.36 -41.57 36.62
N VAL A 49 -22.06 -41.41 36.36
CA VAL A 49 -21.55 -40.79 35.13
C VAL A 49 -21.74 -41.78 33.98
N LYS A 50 -22.99 -41.89 33.51
CA LYS A 50 -23.33 -42.56 32.26
C LYS A 50 -22.65 -41.81 31.14
N TYR A 51 -21.51 -42.35 30.68
CA TYR A 51 -20.84 -41.98 29.43
C TYR A 51 -21.83 -42.09 28.27
N HIS A 52 -22.57 -41.02 28.03
CA HIS A 52 -23.42 -40.93 26.86
C HIS A 52 -22.49 -40.87 25.64
N THR A 53 -22.68 -41.84 24.74
CA THR A 53 -21.95 -42.00 23.48
C THR A 53 -22.40 -40.95 22.46
N THR A 54 -22.34 -39.68 22.86
CA THR A 54 -22.75 -38.53 22.07
C THR A 54 -21.80 -38.34 20.90
N ALA A 55 -22.25 -38.76 19.72
CA ALA A 55 -21.73 -38.46 18.39
C ALA A 55 -20.19 -38.35 18.28
N ARG A 56 -19.55 -39.41 17.77
CA ARG A 56 -18.22 -39.31 17.15
C ARG A 56 -18.28 -38.21 16.08
N PHE A 57 -17.69 -37.04 16.36
CA PHE A 57 -17.70 -35.89 15.47
C PHE A 57 -16.68 -36.06 14.33
N PHE A 58 -16.82 -37.15 13.58
CA PHE A 58 -16.16 -37.26 12.29
C PHE A 58 -16.68 -36.13 11.39
N ILE A 59 -15.83 -35.12 11.16
CA ILE A 59 -15.73 -34.55 9.82
C ILE A 59 -15.37 -35.73 8.92
N LYS A 60 -16.40 -36.40 8.38
CA LYS A 60 -16.21 -37.51 7.45
C LYS A 60 -15.45 -36.92 6.27
N SER A 61 -14.20 -37.35 6.10
CA SER A 61 -13.33 -36.88 5.04
C SER A 61 -13.97 -37.28 3.71
N ASN A 62 -14.66 -36.34 3.06
CA ASN A 62 -15.40 -36.57 1.82
C ASN A 62 -14.47 -36.63 0.59
N TRP A 63 -13.21 -36.99 0.82
CA TRP A 63 -12.14 -37.20 -0.16
C TRP A 63 -11.39 -38.48 0.22
N LYS A 64 -10.88 -39.21 -0.76
CA LYS A 64 -10.21 -40.50 -0.57
C LYS A 64 -8.72 -40.31 -0.33
N ALA A 65 -8.03 -41.37 0.10
CA ALA A 65 -6.58 -41.39 0.13
C ALA A 65 -6.02 -41.16 -1.30
N GLY A 66 -5.08 -40.22 -1.44
CA GLY A 66 -4.55 -39.78 -2.73
C GLY A 66 -5.32 -38.64 -3.40
N ASP A 67 -6.58 -38.38 -3.03
CA ASP A 67 -7.32 -37.22 -3.54
C ASP A 67 -6.71 -35.90 -2.99
N LYS A 68 -6.86 -34.82 -3.75
CA LYS A 68 -6.50 -33.47 -3.31
C LYS A 68 -7.55 -32.93 -2.32
N ILE A 69 -7.11 -32.33 -1.22
CA ILE A 69 -8.02 -31.90 -0.14
C ILE A 69 -9.00 -30.84 -0.68
N PRO A 70 -10.33 -31.06 -0.63
CA PRO A 70 -11.31 -30.08 -1.07
C PRO A 70 -11.26 -28.82 -0.20
N TYR A 71 -11.29 -27.64 -0.81
CA TYR A 71 -11.28 -26.37 -0.08
C TYR A 71 -12.53 -26.23 0.81
N LEU A 72 -13.68 -26.75 0.37
CA LEU A 72 -14.89 -26.90 1.17
C LEU A 72 -14.70 -27.67 2.50
N ALA A 73 -13.81 -28.67 2.55
CA ALA A 73 -13.52 -29.41 3.77
C ALA A 73 -12.75 -28.54 4.78
N LEU A 74 -11.78 -27.75 4.29
CA LEU A 74 -11.12 -26.73 5.08
C LEU A 74 -12.12 -25.64 5.52
N ALA A 75 -12.94 -25.11 4.60
CA ALA A 75 -13.93 -24.07 4.89
C ALA A 75 -14.92 -24.47 5.99
N LYS A 76 -15.43 -25.70 5.99
CA LYS A 76 -16.28 -26.23 7.07
C LYS A 76 -15.54 -26.43 8.39
N THR A 77 -14.26 -26.80 8.34
CA THR A 77 -13.39 -26.82 9.52
C THR A 77 -13.21 -25.41 10.11
N LEU A 78 -13.04 -24.39 9.27
CA LEU A 78 -12.94 -22.98 9.70
C LEU A 78 -14.28 -22.45 10.26
N GLU A 79 -15.42 -22.96 9.76
CA GLU A 79 -16.76 -22.61 10.25
C GLU A 79 -17.01 -23.16 11.65
N HIS A 80 -16.76 -24.46 11.88
CA HIS A 80 -16.85 -25.05 13.22
C HIS A 80 -15.85 -24.44 14.23
N ILE A 81 -14.73 -23.88 13.75
CA ILE A 81 -13.78 -23.11 14.57
C ILE A 81 -14.32 -21.71 14.91
N GLU A 82 -15.10 -21.06 14.03
CA GLU A 82 -15.73 -19.76 14.32
C GLU A 82 -16.94 -19.89 15.25
N ASP A 83 -17.70 -20.98 15.14
CA ASP A 83 -18.88 -21.26 15.96
C ASP A 83 -18.55 -21.55 17.44
N THR A 84 -17.27 -21.77 17.79
CA THR A 84 -16.84 -22.08 19.16
C THR A 84 -15.88 -21.04 19.76
N SER A 85 -16.13 -20.67 21.01
CA SER A 85 -15.25 -19.80 21.81
C SER A 85 -14.16 -20.57 22.58
N SER A 86 -14.26 -21.91 22.64
CA SER A 86 -13.36 -22.76 23.41
C SER A 86 -12.04 -23.01 22.67
N ARG A 87 -10.93 -22.46 23.17
CA ARG A 87 -9.59 -22.69 22.62
C ARG A 87 -9.22 -24.19 22.54
N LEU A 88 -9.72 -25.01 23.47
CA LEU A 88 -9.47 -26.46 23.47
C LEU A 88 -10.27 -27.15 22.36
N GLU A 89 -11.50 -26.74 22.11
CA GLU A 89 -12.32 -27.30 21.03
C GLU A 89 -11.79 -26.89 19.64
N ILE A 90 -11.33 -25.64 19.48
CA ILE A 90 -10.60 -25.20 18.28
C ILE A 90 -9.37 -26.09 18.02
N ILE A 91 -8.59 -26.40 19.06
CA ILE A 91 -7.41 -27.28 18.96
C ILE A 91 -7.82 -28.72 18.57
N LYS A 92 -8.94 -29.22 19.11
CA LYS A 92 -9.47 -30.55 18.79
C LYS A 92 -9.94 -30.65 17.34
N ILE A 93 -10.85 -29.77 16.90
CA ILE A 93 -11.40 -29.73 15.54
C ILE A 93 -10.27 -29.63 14.51
N LEU A 94 -9.29 -28.75 14.74
CA LEU A 94 -8.15 -28.56 13.84
C LEU A 94 -7.18 -29.76 13.87
N SER A 95 -7.01 -30.42 15.02
CA SER A 95 -6.21 -31.65 15.14
C SER A 95 -6.85 -32.81 14.37
N GLU A 96 -8.17 -32.96 14.44
CA GLU A 96 -8.93 -33.97 13.71
C GLU A 96 -8.84 -33.75 12.19
N PHE A 97 -8.97 -32.50 11.72
CA PHE A 97 -8.74 -32.15 10.31
C PHE A 97 -7.29 -32.44 9.86
N PHE A 98 -6.28 -32.06 10.65
CA PHE A 98 -4.88 -32.35 10.31
C PHE A 98 -4.56 -33.84 10.32
N MET A 99 -5.19 -34.64 11.19
CA MET A 99 -5.05 -36.10 11.13
C MET A 99 -5.55 -36.64 9.79
N SER A 100 -6.74 -36.25 9.35
CA SER A 100 -7.26 -36.62 8.02
C SER A 100 -6.35 -36.16 6.88
N ALA A 101 -5.75 -34.96 6.97
CA ALA A 101 -4.80 -34.48 5.99
C ALA A 101 -3.51 -35.33 5.94
N ILE A 102 -2.94 -35.70 7.09
CA ILE A 102 -1.75 -36.56 7.18
C ILE A 102 -2.03 -37.98 6.66
N GLU A 103 -3.19 -38.57 7.00
CA GLU A 103 -3.51 -39.96 6.62
C GLU A 103 -3.95 -40.13 5.16
N LEU A 104 -4.61 -39.13 4.58
CA LEU A 104 -5.20 -39.26 3.23
C LEU A 104 -4.41 -38.49 2.15
N SER A 105 -3.86 -37.33 2.48
CA SER A 105 -3.35 -36.36 1.50
C SER A 105 -2.15 -35.55 2.03
N PRO A 106 -1.07 -36.19 2.54
CA PRO A 106 -0.02 -35.51 3.31
C PRO A 106 0.65 -34.36 2.56
N ASN A 107 0.77 -34.46 1.23
CA ASN A 107 1.32 -33.42 0.36
C ASN A 107 0.53 -32.09 0.36
N ASP A 108 -0.72 -32.10 0.83
CA ASP A 108 -1.60 -30.91 0.92
C ASP A 108 -1.66 -30.32 2.35
N LEU A 109 -1.01 -30.97 3.33
CA LEU A 109 -1.04 -30.54 4.74
C LEU A 109 -0.45 -29.13 4.92
N THR A 110 0.73 -28.87 4.35
CA THR A 110 1.40 -27.56 4.43
C THR A 110 0.54 -26.46 3.80
N ALA A 111 -0.11 -26.75 2.68
CA ALA A 111 -1.02 -25.81 2.04
C ALA A 111 -2.26 -25.52 2.92
N SER A 112 -2.75 -26.53 3.63
CA SER A 112 -3.85 -26.37 4.60
C SER A 112 -3.43 -25.50 5.79
N ILE A 113 -2.24 -25.73 6.34
CA ILE A 113 -1.66 -24.93 7.44
C ILE A 113 -1.57 -23.46 7.07
N TYR A 114 -0.99 -23.13 5.91
CA TYR A 114 -0.84 -21.75 5.45
C TYR A 114 -2.20 -21.03 5.31
N LEU A 115 -3.22 -21.70 4.75
CA LEU A 115 -4.57 -21.14 4.65
C LEU A 115 -5.24 -20.95 6.03
N CYS A 116 -5.01 -21.82 7.02
CA CYS A 116 -5.55 -21.66 8.39
C CYS A 116 -5.06 -20.38 9.10
N ILE A 117 -3.83 -19.93 8.83
CA ILE A 117 -3.24 -18.70 9.40
C ILE A 117 -3.24 -17.51 8.43
N ASN A 118 -3.85 -17.67 7.25
CA ASN A 118 -3.90 -16.67 6.18
C ASN A 118 -2.52 -16.16 5.71
N GLN A 119 -1.52 -17.05 5.72
CA GLN A 119 -0.20 -16.78 5.14
C GLN A 119 -0.11 -17.41 3.75
N LEU A 120 0.78 -16.90 2.90
CA LEU A 120 1.05 -17.49 1.58
C LEU A 120 2.30 -18.39 1.57
N GLY A 121 3.14 -18.28 2.60
CA GLY A 121 4.45 -18.89 2.72
C GLY A 121 5.12 -18.36 3.99
N PRO A 122 6.40 -18.68 4.22
CA PRO A 122 7.15 -18.14 5.35
C PRO A 122 7.16 -16.60 5.32
N SER A 123 6.92 -15.96 6.46
CA SER A 123 6.73 -14.50 6.52
C SER A 123 7.93 -13.68 5.99
N TYR A 124 9.12 -14.27 6.04
CA TYR A 124 10.37 -13.69 5.53
C TYR A 124 10.43 -13.53 4.00
N GLU A 125 9.58 -14.24 3.25
CA GLU A 125 9.47 -14.08 1.78
C GLU A 125 8.72 -12.81 1.37
N GLY A 126 7.99 -12.16 2.30
CA GLY A 126 7.30 -10.89 2.04
C GLY A 126 6.14 -10.97 1.03
N LEU A 127 5.53 -12.16 0.86
CA LEU A 127 4.43 -12.41 -0.08
C LEU A 127 3.11 -11.77 0.39
N GLU A 128 2.89 -10.51 0.02
CA GLU A 128 1.65 -9.77 0.26
C GLU A 128 0.64 -9.92 -0.90
N LEU A 129 -0.62 -10.24 -0.59
CA LEU A 129 -1.71 -10.29 -1.59
C LEU A 129 -1.94 -8.94 -2.29
N GLY A 130 -1.80 -7.82 -1.57
CA GLY A 130 -1.88 -6.46 -2.13
C GLY A 130 -3.17 -6.16 -2.89
N ILE A 131 -4.34 -6.42 -2.27
CA ILE A 131 -5.67 -6.09 -2.81
C ILE A 131 -6.41 -5.20 -1.82
N ALA A 132 -6.95 -4.08 -2.29
CA ALA A 132 -7.80 -3.19 -1.49
C ALA A 132 -9.24 -3.74 -1.40
N GLU A 133 -9.93 -3.46 -0.29
CA GLU A 133 -11.32 -3.88 -0.05
C GLU A 133 -12.28 -3.39 -1.16
N THR A 134 -12.04 -2.20 -1.70
CA THR A 134 -12.77 -1.66 -2.88
C THR A 134 -12.66 -2.54 -4.12
N ASN A 135 -11.53 -3.24 -4.32
CA ASN A 135 -11.33 -4.17 -5.43
C ASN A 135 -11.87 -5.57 -5.13
N LEU A 136 -11.94 -5.97 -3.85
CA LEU A 136 -12.70 -7.17 -3.45
C LEU A 136 -14.20 -6.96 -3.64
N ILE A 137 -14.73 -5.78 -3.32
CA ILE A 137 -16.13 -5.39 -3.58
C ILE A 137 -16.42 -5.47 -5.10
N LYS A 138 -15.52 -4.98 -5.96
CA LYS A 138 -15.62 -5.15 -7.42
C LYS A 138 -15.60 -6.62 -7.84
N ALA A 139 -14.69 -7.44 -7.30
CA ALA A 139 -14.62 -8.87 -7.65
C ALA A 139 -15.88 -9.65 -7.20
N VAL A 140 -16.43 -9.34 -6.02
CA VAL A 140 -17.71 -9.90 -5.56
C VAL A 140 -18.87 -9.40 -6.44
N SER A 141 -18.89 -8.12 -6.83
CA SER A 141 -19.87 -7.56 -7.77
C SER A 141 -19.87 -8.32 -9.10
N TYR A 142 -18.71 -8.44 -9.75
CA TYR A 142 -18.56 -9.14 -11.02
C TYR A 142 -18.80 -10.66 -10.94
N ALA A 143 -18.55 -11.30 -9.79
CA ALA A 143 -18.86 -12.73 -9.59
C ALA A 143 -20.35 -12.98 -9.30
N THR A 144 -21.04 -12.03 -8.66
CA THR A 144 -22.43 -12.21 -8.17
C THR A 144 -23.49 -11.54 -9.02
N GLY A 145 -23.10 -10.70 -9.99
CA GLY A 145 -24.03 -9.90 -10.82
C GLY A 145 -24.72 -8.77 -10.04
N ARG A 146 -24.26 -8.46 -8.82
CA ARG A 146 -24.85 -7.45 -7.93
C ARG A 146 -24.15 -6.10 -8.11
N THR A 147 -24.89 -5.00 -8.02
CA THR A 147 -24.31 -3.64 -8.02
C THR A 147 -23.40 -3.42 -6.82
N VAL A 148 -22.36 -2.59 -7.01
CA VAL A 148 -21.36 -2.25 -5.98
C VAL A 148 -22.02 -1.56 -4.79
N GLU A 149 -23.07 -0.77 -5.04
CA GLU A 149 -23.83 0.04 -4.08
C GLU A 149 -24.60 -0.87 -3.13
N LYS A 150 -25.25 -1.91 -3.67
CA LYS A 150 -25.97 -2.91 -2.86
C LYS A 150 -25.02 -3.81 -2.06
N ILE A 151 -23.79 -4.02 -2.54
CA ILE A 151 -22.75 -4.72 -1.77
C ILE A 151 -22.20 -3.82 -0.65
N LYS A 152 -21.93 -2.54 -0.91
CA LYS A 152 -21.51 -1.56 0.11
C LYS A 152 -22.56 -1.43 1.22
N ALA A 153 -23.84 -1.31 0.89
CA ALA A 153 -24.92 -1.21 1.86
C ALA A 153 -25.03 -2.46 2.76
N GLU A 154 -24.95 -3.67 2.19
CA GLU A 154 -24.93 -4.90 3.00
C GLU A 154 -23.62 -5.10 3.78
N LEU A 155 -22.49 -4.61 3.27
CA LEU A 155 -21.22 -4.62 3.99
C LEU A 155 -21.26 -3.72 5.23
N LEU A 156 -21.86 -2.54 5.12
CA LEU A 156 -22.04 -1.61 6.25
C LEU A 156 -22.91 -2.25 7.35
N LEU A 157 -24.01 -2.90 6.99
CA LEU A 157 -24.92 -3.55 7.93
C LEU A 157 -24.34 -4.83 8.57
N LYS A 158 -23.56 -5.63 7.83
CA LYS A 158 -23.06 -6.95 8.28
C LYS A 158 -21.64 -6.88 8.84
N GLY A 159 -20.88 -5.84 8.50
CA GLY A 159 -19.47 -5.66 8.89
C GLY A 159 -18.50 -6.68 8.30
N ASP A 160 -18.91 -7.51 7.34
CA ASP A 160 -18.14 -8.65 6.82
C ASP A 160 -18.45 -8.95 5.34
N LEU A 161 -17.49 -8.67 4.45
CA LEU A 161 -17.64 -8.90 3.00
C LEU A 161 -17.72 -10.40 2.65
N GLY A 162 -17.18 -11.29 3.49
CA GLY A 162 -17.28 -12.74 3.28
C GLY A 162 -18.71 -13.25 3.45
N ILE A 163 -19.44 -12.73 4.44
CA ILE A 163 -20.86 -13.06 4.64
C ILE A 163 -21.71 -12.50 3.49
N VAL A 164 -21.42 -11.28 3.01
CA VAL A 164 -22.07 -10.70 1.83
C VAL A 164 -21.80 -11.56 0.58
N ALA A 165 -20.57 -12.03 0.37
CA ALA A 165 -20.22 -12.89 -0.76
C ALA A 165 -20.94 -14.25 -0.69
N GLN A 166 -20.94 -14.92 0.47
CA GLN A 166 -21.63 -16.20 0.66
C GLN A 166 -23.13 -16.09 0.36
N GLN A 167 -23.84 -15.15 0.99
CA GLN A 167 -25.27 -14.97 0.78
C GLN A 167 -25.61 -14.57 -0.67
N SER A 168 -24.71 -13.85 -1.34
CA SER A 168 -24.86 -13.52 -2.76
C SER A 168 -24.65 -14.74 -3.67
N ARG A 169 -23.72 -15.65 -3.34
CA ARG A 169 -23.46 -16.89 -4.07
C ARG A 169 -24.57 -17.92 -3.89
N THR A 170 -25.09 -18.11 -2.67
CA THR A 170 -26.21 -19.03 -2.37
C THR A 170 -27.46 -18.72 -3.20
N ASN A 171 -27.68 -17.44 -3.53
CA ASN A 171 -28.85 -16.99 -4.30
C ASN A 171 -28.68 -17.10 -5.84
N GLN A 172 -27.51 -17.49 -6.36
CA GLN A 172 -27.28 -17.66 -7.80
C GLN A 172 -27.52 -19.11 -8.26
N LYS A 173 -28.53 -19.31 -9.13
CA LYS A 173 -28.65 -20.54 -9.92
C LYS A 173 -27.64 -20.52 -11.07
N MET A 174 -26.92 -21.63 -11.29
CA MET A 174 -25.96 -21.80 -12.39
C MET A 174 -26.37 -23.00 -13.25
N LEU A 175 -26.35 -22.85 -14.58
CA LEU A 175 -26.69 -23.89 -15.55
C LEU A 175 -25.69 -25.06 -15.57
N THR A 176 -24.41 -24.77 -15.36
CA THR A 176 -23.34 -25.76 -15.21
C THR A 176 -22.56 -25.49 -13.94
N GLN A 177 -22.14 -26.56 -13.26
CA GLN A 177 -21.36 -26.48 -12.03
C GLN A 177 -19.87 -26.67 -12.34
N PRO A 178 -19.00 -25.71 -12.01
CA PRO A 178 -17.56 -25.87 -12.17
C PRO A 178 -17.00 -26.92 -11.19
N PRO A 179 -15.79 -27.46 -11.45
CA PRO A 179 -15.12 -28.38 -10.55
C PRO A 179 -14.93 -27.76 -9.16
N PRO A 180 -14.97 -28.57 -8.08
CA PRO A 180 -14.76 -28.08 -6.72
C PRO A 180 -13.34 -27.54 -6.55
N LEU A 181 -13.19 -26.51 -5.71
CA LEU A 181 -11.89 -25.97 -5.33
C LEU A 181 -11.13 -26.97 -4.45
N THR A 182 -9.80 -26.99 -4.57
CA THR A 182 -8.90 -27.74 -3.68
C THR A 182 -7.97 -26.79 -2.94
N VAL A 183 -7.58 -27.17 -1.72
CA VAL A 183 -6.66 -26.41 -0.86
C VAL A 183 -5.38 -25.97 -1.58
N PRO A 184 -4.60 -26.87 -2.23
CA PRO A 184 -3.39 -26.46 -2.94
C PRO A 184 -3.66 -25.55 -4.14
N PHE A 185 -4.77 -25.74 -4.88
CA PHE A 185 -5.14 -24.85 -5.98
C PHE A 185 -5.47 -23.44 -5.49
N VAL A 186 -6.22 -23.31 -4.40
CA VAL A 186 -6.53 -22.01 -3.79
C VAL A 186 -5.25 -21.31 -3.32
N LEU A 187 -4.37 -22.00 -2.58
CA LEU A 187 -3.11 -21.41 -2.14
C LEU A 187 -2.20 -21.02 -3.32
N GLN A 188 -2.11 -21.87 -4.36
CA GLN A 188 -1.36 -21.55 -5.57
C GLN A 188 -1.89 -20.29 -6.25
N LYS A 189 -3.21 -20.16 -6.42
CA LYS A 189 -3.83 -18.97 -7.04
C LYS A 189 -3.66 -17.72 -6.18
N LEU A 190 -3.67 -17.84 -4.85
CA LEU A 190 -3.34 -16.73 -3.94
C LEU A 190 -1.86 -16.32 -4.05
N ARG A 191 -0.92 -17.27 -4.20
CA ARG A 191 0.50 -17.00 -4.49
C ARG A 191 0.67 -16.29 -5.84
N GLU A 192 0.00 -16.74 -6.89
CA GLU A 192 0.00 -16.07 -8.21
C GLU A 192 -0.51 -14.61 -8.09
N ILE A 193 -1.64 -14.40 -7.41
CA ILE A 193 -2.25 -13.08 -7.18
C ILE A 193 -1.32 -12.12 -6.41
N ALA A 194 -0.53 -12.63 -5.45
CA ALA A 194 0.49 -11.84 -4.77
C ALA A 194 1.64 -11.44 -5.72
N VAL A 195 2.19 -12.40 -6.47
CA VAL A 195 3.33 -12.17 -7.38
C VAL A 195 2.98 -11.24 -8.55
N MET A 196 1.72 -11.21 -9.02
CA MET A 196 1.22 -10.22 -9.99
C MET A 196 1.49 -8.75 -9.60
N SER A 197 1.76 -8.46 -8.32
CA SER A 197 2.07 -7.11 -7.85
C SER A 197 3.42 -6.55 -8.32
N GLY A 198 4.41 -7.40 -8.62
CA GLY A 198 5.83 -7.00 -8.57
C GLY A 198 6.61 -7.16 -9.87
N LYS A 199 7.00 -6.04 -10.50
CA LYS A 199 7.90 -6.04 -11.69
C LYS A 199 9.33 -6.54 -11.40
N ASN A 200 9.70 -6.80 -10.14
CA ASN A 200 11.07 -7.14 -9.71
C ASN A 200 11.25 -8.52 -9.04
N ILE A 201 10.19 -9.25 -8.66
CA ILE A 201 10.32 -10.54 -7.94
C ILE A 201 10.42 -11.75 -8.90
N CYS A 202 9.92 -11.59 -10.13
CA CYS A 202 9.70 -12.70 -11.08
C CYS A 202 10.99 -13.39 -11.60
N ASN A 203 12.18 -12.82 -11.34
CA ASN A 203 13.45 -13.33 -11.88
C ASN A 203 14.07 -14.47 -11.05
N ASP A 204 13.90 -14.47 -9.72
CA ASP A 204 14.58 -15.45 -8.86
C ASP A 204 13.87 -16.79 -8.78
N PHE A 205 12.53 -16.78 -8.68
CA PHE A 205 11.75 -18.02 -8.59
C PHE A 205 11.82 -18.86 -9.88
N ARG A 206 12.09 -18.22 -11.04
CA ARG A 206 12.33 -18.89 -12.33
C ARG A 206 13.78 -19.36 -12.54
N ARG A 207 14.73 -18.96 -11.68
CA ARG A 207 16.13 -19.42 -11.72
C ARG A 207 16.32 -20.70 -10.91
N ARG A 208 15.74 -20.77 -9.71
CA ARG A 208 15.91 -21.92 -8.79
C ARG A 208 15.37 -23.25 -9.33
N THR A 209 14.49 -23.23 -10.32
CA THR A 209 13.95 -24.42 -11.01
C THR A 209 14.69 -24.78 -12.31
N ARG A 210 15.83 -24.14 -12.60
CA ARG A 210 16.70 -24.44 -13.76
C ARG A 210 18.20 -24.52 -13.41
N ALA A 211 18.56 -24.41 -12.13
CA ALA A 211 19.94 -24.45 -11.67
C ALA A 211 20.37 -25.87 -11.29
N ASN A 212 20.27 -26.80 -12.25
CA ASN A 212 20.84 -28.14 -12.20
C ASN A 212 21.25 -28.49 -13.65
N ASP A 213 22.33 -27.85 -14.11
CA ASP A 213 23.34 -28.37 -15.06
C ASP A 213 24.36 -27.25 -15.39
N ASP A 214 25.52 -27.67 -15.92
CA ASP A 214 26.62 -26.89 -16.49
C ASP A 214 27.30 -25.78 -15.65
N ASN A 215 28.40 -26.20 -15.02
CA ASN A 215 29.40 -25.35 -14.39
C ASN A 215 30.57 -25.07 -15.38
N GLN A 216 30.74 -23.84 -15.88
CA GLN A 216 31.92 -23.46 -16.67
C GLN A 216 32.29 -21.96 -16.62
N ALA A 217 33.50 -21.65 -17.07
CA ALA A 217 34.31 -20.54 -16.57
C ALA A 217 34.16 -19.18 -17.27
N THR A 218 34.78 -18.16 -16.67
CA THR A 218 34.60 -16.73 -16.97
C THR A 218 35.27 -16.25 -18.26
N VAL A 219 34.50 -15.67 -19.18
CA VAL A 219 35.00 -14.74 -20.22
C VAL A 219 34.10 -13.51 -20.28
N LYS A 220 34.69 -12.30 -20.23
CA LYS A 220 33.97 -11.03 -20.40
C LYS A 220 33.69 -10.72 -21.88
N GLN A 221 32.78 -11.48 -22.51
CA GLN A 221 32.15 -11.02 -23.74
C GLN A 221 31.13 -9.91 -23.42
N PHE A 222 31.23 -8.77 -24.10
CA PHE A 222 30.12 -7.82 -24.17
C PHE A 222 29.01 -8.47 -24.99
N ARG A 223 27.89 -8.84 -24.35
CA ARG A 223 26.70 -9.34 -25.06
C ARG A 223 26.19 -8.28 -26.04
N GLU A 224 25.83 -8.71 -27.24
CA GLU A 224 25.09 -7.86 -28.17
C GLU A 224 23.76 -7.38 -27.59
N ARG A 225 23.38 -6.16 -27.96
CA ARG A 225 22.23 -5.45 -27.40
C ARG A 225 20.93 -5.87 -28.06
N GLN A 226 20.44 -7.08 -27.77
CA GLN A 226 19.18 -7.65 -28.26
C GLN A 226 17.89 -6.95 -27.76
N TYR A 227 17.88 -5.62 -27.62
CA TYR A 227 16.68 -4.85 -27.24
C TYR A 227 15.62 -4.82 -28.33
N PHE A 228 16.02 -4.97 -29.61
CA PHE A 228 15.11 -4.91 -30.74
C PHE A 228 14.18 -6.14 -30.80
N GLU A 229 14.71 -7.32 -30.51
CA GLU A 229 14.00 -8.61 -30.62
C GLU A 229 13.04 -8.92 -29.46
N LEU A 230 13.00 -8.08 -28.41
CA LEU A 230 12.12 -8.25 -27.26
C LEU A 230 10.63 -8.35 -27.68
N GLU A 231 9.91 -9.35 -27.16
CA GLU A 231 8.48 -9.55 -27.42
C GLU A 231 7.64 -8.31 -27.02
N ASN A 232 7.95 -7.72 -25.86
CA ASN A 232 7.29 -6.51 -25.33
C ASN A 232 7.92 -5.20 -25.87
N PHE A 233 8.39 -5.14 -27.12
CA PHE A 233 9.08 -3.95 -27.67
C PHE A 233 8.24 -2.67 -27.56
N THR A 234 7.01 -2.68 -28.09
CA THR A 234 6.10 -1.52 -28.10
C THR A 234 5.70 -1.07 -26.69
N GLU A 235 5.56 -2.00 -25.72
CA GLU A 235 5.32 -1.68 -24.30
C GLU A 235 6.52 -0.94 -23.66
N ARG A 236 7.73 -1.09 -24.22
CA ARG A 236 8.97 -0.53 -23.68
C ARG A 236 9.39 0.79 -24.33
N PHE A 237 9.10 0.97 -25.61
CA PHE A 237 9.55 2.12 -26.42
C PHE A 237 8.42 2.98 -27.01
N ARG A 238 7.14 2.61 -26.84
CA ARG A 238 5.91 3.32 -27.31
C ARG A 238 5.69 3.39 -28.82
N LEU A 239 6.64 2.91 -29.61
CA LEU A 239 6.57 2.77 -31.06
C LEU A 239 6.80 1.30 -31.45
N THR A 240 6.33 0.90 -32.63
CA THR A 240 6.62 -0.44 -33.19
C THR A 240 8.07 -0.53 -33.68
N ARG A 241 8.55 -1.73 -34.04
CA ARG A 241 9.93 -1.92 -34.55
C ARG A 241 10.14 -1.15 -35.86
N GLU A 242 9.12 -1.16 -36.71
CA GLU A 242 9.07 -0.51 -38.02
C GLU A 242 9.12 1.01 -37.87
N GLN A 243 8.33 1.56 -36.94
CA GLN A 243 8.34 2.99 -36.60
C GLN A 243 9.68 3.44 -35.98
N VAL A 244 10.35 2.57 -35.21
CA VAL A 244 11.69 2.86 -34.69
C VAL A 244 12.75 2.80 -35.78
N GLN A 245 12.66 1.86 -36.72
CA GLN A 245 13.57 1.79 -37.86
C GLN A 245 13.41 3.03 -38.75
N GLN A 246 12.19 3.40 -39.14
CA GLN A 246 11.90 4.63 -39.89
C GLN A 246 12.48 5.88 -39.20
N LEU A 247 12.31 6.00 -37.88
CA LEU A 247 12.89 7.09 -37.10
C LEU A 247 14.43 7.08 -37.12
N VAL A 248 15.07 5.91 -37.16
CA VAL A 248 16.52 5.77 -37.32
C VAL A 248 16.96 6.12 -38.73
N ASP A 249 16.20 5.76 -39.76
CA ASP A 249 16.55 6.02 -41.16
C ASP A 249 16.50 7.53 -41.50
N GLU A 250 15.55 8.27 -40.90
CA GLU A 250 15.36 9.71 -41.15
C GLU A 250 16.33 10.65 -40.40
N ILE A 251 16.91 10.19 -39.29
CA ILE A 251 17.76 11.02 -38.41
C ILE A 251 19.15 10.41 -38.16
N GLY A 252 19.39 9.19 -38.63
CA GLY A 252 20.59 8.38 -38.37
C GLY A 252 21.87 9.00 -38.89
N ASP A 253 21.78 9.82 -39.94
CA ASP A 253 22.86 10.65 -40.46
C ASP A 253 23.31 11.72 -39.44
N LEU A 254 22.35 12.39 -38.79
CA LEU A 254 22.60 13.44 -37.80
C LEU A 254 23.04 12.90 -36.43
N ILE A 255 22.80 11.61 -36.16
CA ILE A 255 23.15 10.96 -34.88
C ILE A 255 24.15 9.81 -35.05
N GLY A 256 24.80 9.65 -36.20
CA GLY A 256 25.76 8.58 -36.46
C GLY A 256 27.06 8.68 -35.63
N PRO A 257 28.00 7.75 -35.84
CA PRO A 257 29.37 7.88 -35.34
C PRO A 257 30.22 8.76 -36.29
N ASN A 258 30.59 9.97 -35.86
CA ASN A 258 31.48 10.83 -36.65
C ASN A 258 32.82 10.14 -36.94
N GLY A 259 33.24 10.11 -38.21
CA GLY A 259 34.27 9.22 -38.78
C GLY A 259 35.71 9.33 -38.26
N HIS A 260 35.97 10.08 -37.19
CA HIS A 260 37.31 10.26 -36.60
C HIS A 260 37.49 9.60 -35.21
N MET A 261 36.46 8.95 -34.65
CA MET A 261 36.51 8.32 -33.31
C MET A 261 36.36 6.80 -33.30
N ALA A 262 36.79 6.11 -34.37
CA ALA A 262 36.67 4.65 -34.54
C ALA A 262 37.51 3.79 -33.55
N ARG A 263 38.15 4.38 -32.54
CA ARG A 263 39.01 3.66 -31.56
C ARG A 263 38.26 3.10 -30.33
N ASN A 264 37.05 3.57 -30.01
CA ASN A 264 36.36 3.28 -28.75
C ASN A 264 34.88 2.83 -28.90
N HIS A 265 34.55 1.97 -29.89
CA HIS A 265 33.23 1.33 -30.04
C HIS A 265 32.00 2.24 -29.78
N PRO A 266 31.78 3.28 -30.61
CA PRO A 266 30.71 4.27 -30.39
C PRO A 266 29.31 3.66 -30.51
N LEU A 267 28.34 4.24 -29.80
CA LEU A 267 26.92 3.86 -29.89
C LEU A 267 26.38 4.07 -31.31
N SER A 268 25.65 3.08 -31.83
CA SER A 268 24.96 3.15 -33.11
C SER A 268 23.78 4.16 -33.07
N ALA A 269 23.27 4.55 -34.25
CA ALA A 269 22.08 5.38 -34.33
C ALA A 269 20.85 4.71 -33.66
N LEU A 270 20.68 3.40 -33.88
CA LEU A 270 19.63 2.60 -33.24
C LEU A 270 19.79 2.57 -31.71
N ASP A 271 20.99 2.33 -31.17
CA ASP A 271 21.25 2.40 -29.73
C ASP A 271 20.84 3.76 -29.15
N LYS A 272 21.23 4.85 -29.82
CA LYS A 272 20.90 6.22 -29.37
C LYS A 272 19.40 6.47 -29.37
N VAL A 273 18.68 6.04 -30.42
CA VAL A 273 17.21 6.14 -30.51
C VAL A 273 16.52 5.31 -29.44
N LEU A 274 16.93 4.06 -29.22
CA LEU A 274 16.35 3.20 -28.18
C LEU A 274 16.57 3.78 -26.77
N LEU A 275 17.74 4.34 -26.48
CA LEU A 275 18.01 5.04 -25.21
C LEU A 275 17.12 6.28 -25.04
N ALA A 276 16.93 7.07 -26.10
CA ALA A 276 16.09 8.26 -26.09
C ALA A 276 14.60 7.92 -25.91
N LEU A 277 14.07 6.96 -26.68
CA LEU A 277 12.70 6.44 -26.52
C LEU A 277 12.48 5.87 -25.12
N ARG A 278 13.47 5.16 -24.56
CA ARG A 278 13.40 4.64 -23.20
C ARG A 278 13.34 5.75 -22.15
N PHE A 279 14.05 6.86 -22.36
CA PHE A 279 13.91 8.06 -21.52
C PHE A 279 12.52 8.67 -21.64
N TYR A 280 12.06 8.99 -22.86
CA TYR A 280 10.78 9.65 -23.08
C TYR A 280 9.60 8.84 -22.51
N ALA A 281 9.58 7.52 -22.74
CA ALA A 281 8.52 6.61 -22.32
C ALA A 281 8.48 6.31 -20.80
N SER A 282 9.54 6.63 -20.05
CA SER A 282 9.68 6.25 -18.63
C SER A 282 9.94 7.40 -17.65
N GLY A 283 10.45 8.55 -18.10
CA GLY A 283 10.86 9.65 -17.21
C GLY A 283 11.96 9.29 -16.20
N SER A 284 12.67 8.17 -16.42
CA SER A 284 13.67 7.65 -15.48
C SER A 284 14.98 8.43 -15.53
N PHE A 285 15.77 8.35 -14.45
CA PHE A 285 17.10 8.97 -14.41
C PHE A 285 18.04 8.38 -15.48
N TYR A 286 18.96 9.20 -16.00
CA TYR A 286 19.93 8.76 -17.02
C TYR A 286 20.84 7.61 -16.57
N TYR A 287 21.11 7.48 -15.26
CA TYR A 287 21.87 6.33 -14.74
C TYR A 287 21.04 5.04 -14.85
N VAL A 288 19.81 4.99 -14.34
CA VAL A 288 18.92 3.80 -14.47
C VAL A 288 18.79 3.32 -15.92
N ILE A 289 18.72 4.25 -16.88
CA ILE A 289 18.69 3.93 -18.31
C ILE A 289 20.03 3.37 -18.79
N GLY A 290 21.16 3.94 -18.34
CA GLY A 290 22.51 3.40 -18.57
C GLY A 290 22.71 2.01 -17.95
N ASP A 291 22.36 1.83 -16.69
CA ASP A 291 22.47 0.58 -15.93
C ASP A 291 21.67 -0.56 -16.59
N THR A 292 20.54 -0.23 -17.22
CA THR A 292 19.68 -1.19 -17.95
C THR A 292 20.09 -1.45 -19.40
N ALA A 293 21.09 -0.72 -19.94
CA ALA A 293 21.52 -0.78 -21.34
C ALA A 293 23.04 -1.01 -21.54
N GLY A 294 23.87 -0.67 -20.56
CA GLY A 294 25.35 -0.69 -20.61
C GLY A 294 26.08 0.67 -20.79
N PRO A 295 25.55 1.75 -21.41
CA PRO A 295 26.30 3.01 -21.55
C PRO A 295 26.38 3.83 -20.26
N SER A 296 27.41 4.67 -20.14
CA SER A 296 27.53 5.61 -19.03
C SER A 296 26.39 6.64 -18.99
N LYS A 297 26.10 7.18 -17.79
CA LYS A 297 25.21 8.34 -17.57
C LYS A 297 25.45 9.51 -18.54
N HIS A 298 26.71 9.76 -18.91
CA HIS A 298 27.08 10.83 -19.84
C HIS A 298 26.75 10.43 -21.30
N SER A 299 27.06 9.20 -21.69
CA SER A 299 26.69 8.62 -23.00
C SER A 299 25.17 8.66 -23.22
N VAL A 300 24.38 8.31 -22.20
CA VAL A 300 22.91 8.37 -22.23
C VAL A 300 22.40 9.80 -22.40
N ARG A 301 22.91 10.77 -21.62
CA ARG A 301 22.55 12.20 -21.78
C ARG A 301 22.81 12.69 -23.20
N ASN A 302 23.97 12.35 -23.77
CA ASN A 302 24.36 12.81 -25.10
C ASN A 302 23.53 12.13 -26.20
N ALA A 303 23.21 10.84 -26.06
CA ALA A 303 22.29 10.14 -26.95
C ALA A 303 20.89 10.79 -26.98
N ILE A 304 20.32 11.09 -25.80
CA ILE A 304 19.02 11.78 -25.70
C ILE A 304 19.10 13.15 -26.39
N SER A 305 20.10 13.96 -26.08
CA SER A 305 20.24 15.31 -26.68
C SER A 305 20.43 15.29 -28.20
N GLN A 306 21.22 14.33 -28.73
CA GLN A 306 21.38 14.15 -30.18
C GLN A 306 20.05 13.77 -30.84
N VAL A 307 19.32 12.78 -30.31
CA VAL A 307 18.01 12.37 -30.85
C VAL A 307 16.97 13.49 -30.73
N THR A 308 16.85 14.14 -29.57
CA THR A 308 15.92 15.28 -29.38
C THR A 308 16.11 16.34 -30.48
N ARG A 309 17.36 16.72 -30.76
CA ARG A 309 17.68 17.77 -31.73
C ARG A 309 17.48 17.32 -33.16
N ALA A 310 17.94 16.11 -33.50
CA ALA A 310 17.78 15.58 -34.85
C ALA A 310 16.30 15.39 -35.22
N THR A 311 15.47 14.83 -34.31
CA THR A 311 14.00 14.75 -34.47
C THR A 311 13.38 16.14 -34.64
N ASN A 312 13.78 17.14 -33.84
CA ASN A 312 13.23 18.49 -33.95
C ASN A 312 13.59 19.19 -35.27
N VAL A 313 14.84 19.08 -35.72
CA VAL A 313 15.33 19.72 -36.95
C VAL A 313 14.75 19.07 -38.20
N ARG A 314 14.72 17.73 -38.27
CA ARG A 314 14.21 17.00 -39.44
C ARG A 314 12.67 17.00 -39.50
N LEU A 315 11.99 16.72 -38.38
CA LEU A 315 10.63 16.15 -38.41
C LEU A 315 9.55 17.06 -37.82
N PHE A 316 9.88 18.02 -36.94
CA PHE A 316 8.85 18.79 -36.21
C PHE A 316 7.90 19.54 -37.15
N GLN A 317 8.42 20.31 -38.10
CA GLN A 317 7.59 21.07 -39.06
C GLN A 317 6.88 20.17 -40.09
N GLN A 318 7.36 18.94 -40.30
CA GLN A 318 6.74 17.97 -41.22
C GLN A 318 5.55 17.25 -40.57
N THR A 319 5.70 16.89 -39.28
CA THR A 319 4.75 16.08 -38.52
C THR A 319 3.76 16.90 -37.67
N VAL A 320 4.11 18.13 -37.27
CA VAL A 320 3.29 19.02 -36.43
C VAL A 320 2.80 20.20 -37.27
N ARG A 321 1.89 19.91 -38.19
CA ARG A 321 1.26 20.88 -39.09
C ARG A 321 -0.22 20.55 -39.29
N PHE A 322 -1.00 21.53 -39.75
CA PHE A 322 -2.36 21.28 -40.26
C PHE A 322 -2.29 20.48 -41.58
N PRO A 323 -3.20 19.50 -41.79
CA PRO A 323 -3.37 18.84 -43.09
C PRO A 323 -3.57 19.81 -44.26
N ASP A 324 -3.09 19.43 -45.45
CA ASP A 324 -3.24 20.24 -46.67
C ASP A 324 -4.68 20.23 -47.20
N ASP A 325 -5.42 19.13 -46.99
CA ASP A 325 -6.88 19.10 -47.11
C ASP A 325 -7.53 18.94 -45.72
N MET A 326 -8.31 19.94 -45.32
CA MET A 326 -9.04 19.96 -44.05
C MET A 326 -10.46 19.37 -44.15
N ASN A 327 -10.90 18.90 -45.32
CA ASN A 327 -12.24 18.31 -45.46
C ASN A 327 -12.45 17.03 -44.62
N PRO A 328 -11.52 16.06 -44.57
CA PRO A 328 -11.66 14.88 -43.69
C PRO A 328 -11.69 15.27 -42.21
N THR A 329 -10.87 16.25 -41.81
CA THR A 329 -10.85 16.81 -40.45
C THR A 329 -12.20 17.44 -40.08
N ARG A 330 -12.76 18.27 -40.97
CA ARG A 330 -14.09 18.88 -40.82
C ARG A 330 -15.20 17.83 -40.73
N GLN A 331 -15.18 16.82 -41.61
CA GLN A 331 -16.18 15.75 -41.64
C GLN A 331 -16.16 14.93 -40.35
N GLU A 332 -14.99 14.60 -39.81
CA GLU A 332 -14.89 13.80 -38.59
C GLU A 332 -15.28 14.60 -37.33
N PHE A 333 -14.90 15.88 -37.21
CA PHE A 333 -15.42 16.74 -36.13
C PHE A 333 -16.95 16.87 -36.19
N TYR A 334 -17.51 16.98 -37.40
CA TYR A 334 -18.96 16.94 -37.60
C TYR A 334 -19.56 15.58 -37.20
N ARG A 335 -18.90 14.44 -37.52
CA ARG A 335 -19.35 13.10 -37.10
C ARG A 335 -19.38 12.94 -35.57
N ILE A 336 -18.41 13.52 -34.84
CA ILE A 336 -18.29 13.39 -33.38
C ILE A 336 -19.45 14.04 -32.63
N ALA A 337 -19.88 15.26 -33.02
CA ALA A 337 -20.88 16.01 -32.25
C ALA A 337 -21.83 16.91 -33.07
N GLN A 338 -21.78 16.84 -34.40
CA GLN A 338 -22.49 17.72 -35.35
C GLN A 338 -22.10 19.20 -35.27
N MET A 339 -20.92 19.54 -34.73
CA MET A 339 -20.40 20.91 -34.76
C MET A 339 -19.83 21.22 -36.16
N PRO A 340 -20.37 22.20 -36.90
CA PRO A 340 -19.87 22.54 -38.23
C PRO A 340 -18.61 23.42 -38.16
N LEU A 341 -17.87 23.49 -39.27
CA LEU A 341 -16.72 24.39 -39.49
C LEU A 341 -15.53 24.25 -38.51
N VAL A 342 -15.51 23.26 -37.62
CA VAL A 342 -14.35 23.04 -36.72
C VAL A 342 -13.14 22.55 -37.51
N PHE A 343 -11.98 23.17 -37.29
CA PHE A 343 -10.69 22.73 -37.84
C PHE A 343 -9.67 22.28 -36.77
N GLY A 344 -9.95 22.51 -35.49
CA GLY A 344 -9.16 22.00 -34.37
C GLY A 344 -9.76 22.35 -33.00
N CYS A 345 -9.31 21.64 -31.97
CA CYS A 345 -9.57 21.99 -30.56
C CYS A 345 -8.26 22.45 -29.92
N ILE A 346 -8.30 23.53 -29.13
CA ILE A 346 -7.14 24.16 -28.48
C ILE A 346 -7.21 24.05 -26.96
N ASP A 347 -6.07 23.76 -26.32
CA ASP A 347 -5.93 23.84 -24.86
C ASP A 347 -4.47 24.06 -24.44
N GLY A 348 -4.26 24.53 -23.20
CA GLY A 348 -2.95 24.60 -22.55
C GLY A 348 -2.68 23.38 -21.67
N THR A 349 -1.42 23.21 -21.26
CA THR A 349 -1.09 22.24 -20.22
C THR A 349 0.27 22.52 -19.58
N LEU A 350 0.32 22.45 -18.24
CA LEU A 350 1.56 22.64 -17.49
C LEU A 350 2.43 21.36 -17.52
N ILE A 351 3.72 21.54 -17.77
CA ILE A 351 4.76 20.48 -17.76
C ILE A 351 5.80 20.86 -16.71
N ASN A 352 5.77 20.18 -15.56
CA ASN A 352 6.65 20.46 -14.42
C ASN A 352 8.11 20.17 -14.81
N ILE A 353 9.00 21.14 -14.57
CA ILE A 353 10.44 21.06 -14.82
C ILE A 353 11.22 20.99 -13.50
N THR A 354 12.56 21.12 -13.54
CA THR A 354 13.37 21.37 -12.34
C THR A 354 13.62 22.86 -12.22
N LYS A 355 13.64 23.43 -11.00
CA LYS A 355 13.87 24.86 -10.74
C LYS A 355 14.95 25.43 -11.69
N PRO A 356 14.60 26.38 -12.58
CA PRO A 356 15.54 26.93 -13.55
C PRO A 356 16.75 27.61 -12.91
N GLN A 357 17.87 27.65 -13.62
CA GLN A 357 19.07 28.37 -13.18
C GLN A 357 19.04 29.87 -13.50
N ARG A 358 18.09 30.32 -14.32
CA ARG A 358 17.87 31.73 -14.70
C ARG A 358 16.38 32.00 -14.66
N TYR A 359 16.00 33.16 -14.12
CA TYR A 359 14.63 33.65 -14.03
C TYR A 359 13.60 32.61 -13.52
N PRO A 360 13.89 31.84 -12.44
CA PRO A 360 13.01 30.76 -11.98
C PRO A 360 11.60 31.26 -11.62
N GLU A 361 11.45 32.51 -11.19
CA GLU A 361 10.17 33.16 -10.89
C GLU A 361 9.22 33.21 -12.09
N GLN A 362 9.74 33.33 -13.32
CA GLN A 362 8.91 33.31 -14.53
C GLN A 362 8.31 31.91 -14.78
N PHE A 363 8.92 30.85 -14.26
CA PHE A 363 8.47 29.48 -14.44
C PHE A 363 7.66 28.95 -13.24
N LEU A 364 7.40 29.77 -12.23
CA LEU A 364 6.52 29.42 -11.13
C LEU A 364 5.06 29.52 -11.60
N ASP A 365 4.30 28.42 -11.47
CA ASP A 365 2.89 28.39 -11.85
C ASP A 365 1.93 28.65 -10.67
N ARG A 366 0.64 28.78 -10.98
CA ARG A 366 -0.47 28.99 -10.03
C ARG A 366 -0.61 27.89 -8.96
N HIS A 367 0.05 26.75 -9.11
CA HIS A 367 0.05 25.66 -8.13
C HIS A 367 1.35 25.63 -7.28
N GLY A 368 2.25 26.59 -7.49
CA GLY A 368 3.52 26.73 -6.75
C GLY A 368 4.64 25.79 -7.23
N ASP A 369 4.46 25.10 -8.36
CA ASP A 369 5.50 24.25 -8.95
C ASP A 369 6.25 25.00 -10.07
N PHE A 370 7.44 24.54 -10.44
CA PHE A 370 8.16 25.09 -11.59
C PHE A 370 7.75 24.35 -12.85
N SER A 371 7.19 25.04 -13.86
CA SER A 371 6.68 24.42 -15.09
C SER A 371 6.84 25.27 -16.36
N LEU A 372 6.62 24.62 -17.50
CA LEU A 372 6.37 25.25 -18.79
C LEU A 372 4.89 25.12 -19.12
N ASN A 373 4.26 26.18 -19.64
CA ASN A 373 2.96 26.06 -20.29
C ASN A 373 3.15 25.60 -21.74
N VAL A 374 2.43 24.56 -22.13
CA VAL A 374 2.49 23.91 -23.45
C VAL A 374 1.10 23.95 -24.08
N MET A 375 0.88 24.94 -24.92
CA MET A 375 -0.36 25.12 -25.67
C MET A 375 -0.32 24.29 -26.96
N VAL A 376 -1.38 23.53 -27.21
CA VAL A 376 -1.51 22.59 -28.34
C VAL A 376 -2.86 22.70 -29.02
N VAL A 377 -2.88 22.45 -30.34
CA VAL A 377 -4.10 22.28 -31.14
C VAL A 377 -4.13 20.86 -31.71
N CYS A 378 -5.25 20.14 -31.56
CA CYS A 378 -5.40 18.79 -32.11
C CYS A 378 -6.56 18.66 -33.12
N GLY A 379 -6.42 17.69 -34.01
CA GLY A 379 -7.50 17.15 -34.85
C GLY A 379 -8.36 16.12 -34.11
N PRO A 380 -9.37 15.56 -34.78
CA PRO A 380 -10.33 14.66 -34.14
C PRO A 380 -9.71 13.31 -33.76
N GLN A 381 -8.76 12.80 -34.54
CA GLN A 381 -7.95 11.61 -34.24
C GLN A 381 -6.79 11.89 -33.28
N ARG A 382 -6.90 12.91 -32.40
CA ARG A 382 -5.96 13.21 -31.30
C ARG A 382 -4.49 13.53 -31.73
N LYS A 383 -4.24 13.68 -33.03
CA LYS A 383 -3.00 14.23 -33.62
C LYS A 383 -2.89 15.73 -33.38
N ILE A 384 -1.69 16.21 -33.06
CA ILE A 384 -1.40 17.62 -32.75
C ILE A 384 -0.95 18.35 -34.02
N PHE A 385 -1.72 19.36 -34.45
CA PHE A 385 -1.45 20.15 -35.66
C PHE A 385 -0.60 21.40 -35.40
N TYR A 386 -0.55 21.88 -34.15
CA TYR A 386 0.26 23.03 -33.73
C TYR A 386 0.64 22.90 -32.26
N ALA A 387 1.83 23.39 -31.88
CA ALA A 387 2.30 23.39 -30.50
C ALA A 387 3.23 24.59 -30.19
N LYS A 388 2.96 25.31 -29.10
CA LYS A 388 3.89 26.27 -28.47
C LYS A 388 4.36 25.70 -27.14
N THR A 389 5.63 25.28 -27.09
CA THR A 389 6.18 24.42 -26.02
C THR A 389 7.12 25.11 -25.03
N ALA A 390 7.27 26.43 -25.13
CA ALA A 390 8.31 27.21 -24.46
C ALA A 390 7.77 28.43 -23.70
N ALA A 391 6.47 28.45 -23.37
CA ALA A 391 5.89 29.52 -22.55
C ALA A 391 6.20 29.29 -21.06
N PRO A 392 6.57 30.32 -20.29
CA PRO A 392 6.82 30.18 -18.85
C PRO A 392 5.54 29.82 -18.07
N GLY A 393 5.67 29.02 -17.01
CA GLY A 393 4.53 28.48 -16.22
C GLY A 393 3.58 29.51 -15.61
N HIS A 394 4.00 30.76 -15.42
CA HIS A 394 3.12 31.83 -14.93
C HIS A 394 2.12 32.34 -15.98
N GLN A 395 2.33 32.07 -17.29
CA GLN A 395 1.45 32.60 -18.34
C GLN A 395 0.18 31.75 -18.48
N HIS A 396 -0.98 32.40 -18.39
CA HIS A 396 -2.28 31.80 -18.70
C HIS A 396 -2.41 31.44 -20.19
N ASP A 397 -3.17 30.39 -20.49
CA ASP A 397 -3.28 29.78 -21.82
C ASP A 397 -3.75 30.77 -22.91
N ALA A 398 -4.69 31.67 -22.56
CA ALA A 398 -5.17 32.72 -23.45
C ALA A 398 -4.05 33.70 -23.85
N ARG A 399 -3.18 34.07 -22.90
CA ARG A 399 -1.99 34.87 -23.16
C ARG A 399 -0.99 34.12 -24.03
N VAL A 400 -0.71 32.85 -23.73
CA VAL A 400 0.17 31.98 -24.54
C VAL A 400 -0.34 31.84 -25.99
N PHE A 401 -1.66 31.85 -26.19
CA PHE A 401 -2.29 31.88 -27.51
C PHE A 401 -2.13 33.23 -28.21
N SER A 402 -2.40 34.36 -27.53
CA SER A 402 -2.24 35.69 -28.11
C SER A 402 -0.78 35.98 -28.52
N GLU A 403 0.20 35.55 -27.71
CA GLU A 403 1.62 35.63 -28.02
C GLU A 403 2.08 34.52 -29.01
N SER A 404 1.18 33.91 -29.80
CA SER A 404 1.49 32.81 -30.73
C SER A 404 1.33 33.20 -32.20
N LEU A 405 2.24 32.68 -33.03
CA LEU A 405 2.19 32.82 -34.49
C LEU A 405 0.89 32.24 -35.10
N LEU A 406 0.20 31.34 -34.39
CA LEU A 406 -1.11 30.85 -34.81
C LEU A 406 -2.20 31.91 -34.63
N CYS A 407 -2.24 32.63 -33.50
CA CYS A 407 -3.19 33.73 -33.31
C CYS A 407 -2.91 34.86 -34.31
N GLN A 408 -1.65 35.29 -34.44
CA GLN A 408 -1.25 36.31 -35.40
C GLN A 408 -1.74 35.97 -36.82
N ARG A 409 -1.48 34.75 -37.31
CA ARG A 409 -1.95 34.33 -38.64
C ARG A 409 -3.48 34.29 -38.76
N LEU A 410 -4.19 33.98 -37.69
CA LEU A 410 -5.65 34.00 -37.67
C LEU A 410 -6.20 35.45 -37.64
N GLU A 411 -5.48 36.39 -37.04
CA GLU A 411 -5.77 37.83 -37.11
C GLU A 411 -5.45 38.38 -38.52
N ASP A 412 -4.35 37.95 -39.15
CA ASP A 412 -3.97 38.21 -40.55
C ASP A 412 -4.90 37.54 -41.59
N GLY A 413 -6.04 36.97 -41.17
CA GLY A 413 -7.05 36.38 -42.06
C GLY A 413 -6.73 34.99 -42.63
N TRP A 414 -5.55 34.40 -42.35
CA TRP A 414 -5.26 33.03 -42.77
C TRP A 414 -6.19 32.04 -42.05
N ARG A 415 -6.79 31.10 -42.80
CA ARG A 415 -7.59 30.00 -42.24
C ARG A 415 -7.18 28.70 -42.95
N PRO A 416 -6.96 27.57 -42.24
CA PRO A 416 -6.72 26.28 -42.88
C PRO A 416 -8.02 25.67 -43.45
N LEU A 417 -9.19 26.15 -43.01
CA LEU A 417 -10.51 25.79 -43.50
C LEU A 417 -11.32 27.08 -43.74
N PRO A 418 -11.96 27.29 -44.91
CA PRO A 418 -12.77 28.48 -45.17
C PRO A 418 -13.88 28.67 -44.11
N GLN A 419 -13.97 29.88 -43.54
CA GLN A 419 -14.83 30.22 -42.40
C GLN A 419 -14.65 29.33 -41.15
N GLY A 420 -13.55 28.59 -41.05
CA GLY A 420 -13.33 27.60 -39.99
C GLY A 420 -13.08 28.22 -38.62
N VAL A 421 -13.40 27.46 -37.56
CA VAL A 421 -13.20 27.85 -36.16
C VAL A 421 -12.35 26.83 -35.37
N LEU A 422 -11.60 27.33 -34.39
CA LEU A 422 -11.08 26.55 -33.26
C LEU A 422 -12.11 26.51 -32.13
N LEU A 423 -12.09 25.44 -31.32
CA LEU A 423 -12.83 25.37 -30.06
C LEU A 423 -11.88 25.42 -28.86
N GLY A 424 -12.07 26.39 -27.96
CA GLY A 424 -11.33 26.56 -26.70
C GLY A 424 -12.25 26.51 -25.46
N ASN A 425 -11.67 26.43 -24.26
CA ASN A 425 -12.43 26.54 -23.00
C ASN A 425 -12.92 27.98 -22.74
N SER A 426 -13.60 28.18 -21.61
CA SER A 426 -14.14 29.46 -21.13
C SER A 426 -13.08 30.55 -20.88
N GLY A 427 -11.82 30.17 -20.67
CA GLY A 427 -10.71 31.10 -20.42
C GLY A 427 -10.15 31.82 -21.66
N TYR A 428 -10.54 31.40 -22.88
CA TYR A 428 -10.13 32.08 -24.11
C TYR A 428 -11.09 33.21 -24.51
N ALA A 429 -10.56 34.28 -25.09
CA ALA A 429 -11.38 35.35 -25.66
C ALA A 429 -12.17 34.86 -26.91
N LEU A 430 -13.48 35.15 -26.94
CA LEU A 430 -14.37 34.81 -28.06
C LEU A 430 -14.03 35.66 -29.30
N ARG A 431 -13.77 35.01 -30.43
CA ARG A 431 -13.36 35.62 -31.71
C ARG A 431 -14.06 34.92 -32.88
N ASP A 432 -14.04 35.51 -34.08
CA ASP A 432 -14.61 34.89 -35.29
C ASP A 432 -13.98 33.52 -35.59
N PHE A 433 -12.70 33.35 -35.27
CA PHE A 433 -11.93 32.13 -35.49
C PHE A 433 -11.76 31.24 -34.24
N LEU A 434 -12.17 31.69 -33.05
CA LEU A 434 -12.01 30.94 -31.79
C LEU A 434 -13.29 31.02 -30.95
N GLN A 435 -13.90 29.86 -30.75
CA GLN A 435 -15.26 29.73 -30.22
C GLN A 435 -15.26 29.00 -28.87
N THR A 436 -15.92 29.60 -27.90
CA THR A 436 -15.93 29.20 -26.49
C THR A 436 -17.35 28.84 -26.02
N PRO A 437 -17.50 28.04 -24.94
CA PRO A 437 -18.82 27.66 -24.45
C PRO A 437 -19.62 28.89 -23.99
N ILE A 438 -20.94 28.85 -24.20
CA ILE A 438 -21.86 29.93 -23.84
C ILE A 438 -22.08 29.89 -22.32
N PRO A 439 -21.78 30.96 -21.56
CA PRO A 439 -22.17 31.03 -20.16
C PRO A 439 -23.70 31.15 -20.07
N ASN A 440 -24.32 30.31 -19.23
CA ASN A 440 -25.77 30.30 -18.96
C ASN A 440 -26.66 30.20 -20.22
N PRO A 441 -26.61 29.09 -20.99
CA PRO A 441 -27.39 28.93 -22.22
C PRO A 441 -28.90 28.88 -21.93
N LEU A 442 -29.66 29.82 -22.49
CA LEU A 442 -31.10 29.98 -22.19
C LEU A 442 -32.01 29.22 -23.16
N THR A 443 -31.58 29.05 -24.42
CA THR A 443 -32.39 28.42 -25.46
C THR A 443 -32.03 26.95 -25.71
N PRO A 444 -32.93 26.13 -26.29
CA PRO A 444 -32.60 24.78 -26.73
C PRO A 444 -31.55 24.70 -27.85
N ALA A 445 -31.30 25.79 -28.57
CA ALA A 445 -30.24 25.86 -29.58
C ALA A 445 -28.86 26.07 -28.93
N GLU A 446 -28.74 27.00 -27.97
CA GLU A 446 -27.51 27.24 -27.20
C GLU A 446 -27.13 26.03 -26.33
N ASN A 447 -28.12 25.35 -25.74
CA ASN A 447 -27.88 24.10 -25.00
C ASN A 447 -27.35 22.98 -25.92
N ARG A 448 -27.86 22.89 -27.17
CA ARG A 448 -27.33 21.95 -28.17
C ARG A 448 -25.93 22.34 -28.65
N TYR A 449 -25.66 23.64 -28.84
CA TYR A 449 -24.33 24.17 -29.14
C TYR A 449 -23.32 23.81 -28.04
N ASN A 450 -23.62 24.09 -26.76
CA ASN A 450 -22.74 23.75 -25.64
C ASN A 450 -22.51 22.23 -25.51
N ALA A 451 -23.56 21.42 -25.70
CA ALA A 451 -23.45 19.97 -25.69
C ALA A 451 -22.64 19.42 -26.89
N ALA A 452 -22.63 20.11 -28.03
CA ALA A 452 -21.77 19.79 -29.17
C ALA A 452 -20.32 20.26 -28.93
N HIS A 453 -20.14 21.46 -28.37
CA HIS A 453 -18.86 22.06 -28.04
C HIS A 453 -18.08 21.17 -27.05
N LYS A 454 -18.65 20.87 -25.87
CA LYS A 454 -17.99 20.00 -24.87
C LYS A 454 -17.58 18.64 -25.43
N ARG A 455 -18.45 17.98 -26.21
CA ARG A 455 -18.12 16.69 -26.85
C ARG A 455 -16.98 16.80 -27.86
N THR A 456 -16.93 17.88 -28.63
CA THR A 456 -15.83 18.12 -29.60
C THR A 456 -14.54 18.51 -28.87
N ARG A 457 -14.61 19.37 -27.84
CA ARG A 457 -13.47 19.81 -27.01
C ARG A 457 -12.80 18.64 -26.31
N SER A 458 -13.54 17.60 -25.90
CA SER A 458 -12.98 16.38 -25.29
C SER A 458 -11.83 15.72 -26.08
N ARG A 459 -11.69 16.00 -27.39
CA ARG A 459 -10.56 15.51 -28.19
C ARG A 459 -9.21 16.09 -27.73
N ILE A 460 -9.11 17.37 -27.35
CA ILE A 460 -7.84 17.97 -26.91
C ILE A 460 -7.45 17.52 -25.50
N GLU A 461 -8.43 17.42 -24.59
CA GLU A 461 -8.28 16.80 -23.26
C GLU A 461 -7.73 15.37 -23.36
N CYS A 462 -8.34 14.53 -24.22
CA CYS A 462 -7.84 13.18 -24.51
C CYS A 462 -6.40 13.19 -25.06
N ALA A 463 -6.10 14.07 -26.02
CA ALA A 463 -4.80 14.13 -26.67
C ALA A 463 -3.68 14.52 -25.67
N ILE A 464 -3.93 15.50 -24.80
CA ILE A 464 -3.01 15.91 -23.73
C ILE A 464 -2.83 14.79 -22.71
N GLY A 465 -3.92 14.13 -22.30
CA GLY A 465 -3.86 12.98 -21.39
C GLY A 465 -3.03 11.83 -21.96
N GLN A 466 -3.27 11.45 -23.22
CA GLN A 466 -2.49 10.43 -23.93
C GLN A 466 -1.01 10.81 -24.09
N LEU A 467 -0.71 12.07 -24.41
CA LEU A 467 0.65 12.59 -24.57
C LEU A 467 1.44 12.41 -23.25
N LYS A 468 0.90 12.87 -22.12
CA LYS A 468 1.52 12.70 -20.79
C LYS A 468 1.56 11.24 -20.32
N ASN A 469 0.52 10.44 -20.59
CA ASN A 469 0.45 9.04 -20.18
C ASN A 469 1.40 8.12 -20.97
N SER A 470 1.59 8.39 -22.27
CA SER A 470 2.52 7.65 -23.13
C SER A 470 3.97 7.98 -22.80
N TRP A 471 4.26 9.27 -22.63
CA TRP A 471 5.61 9.81 -22.55
C TRP A 471 5.88 10.39 -21.15
N ARG A 472 6.01 9.49 -20.17
CA ARG A 472 6.10 9.81 -18.73
C ARG A 472 7.23 10.77 -18.33
N CYS A 473 8.19 11.07 -19.20
CA CYS A 473 9.11 12.20 -19.00
C CYS A 473 8.37 13.55 -18.81
N LEU A 474 7.23 13.73 -19.48
CA LEU A 474 6.37 14.92 -19.40
C LEU A 474 5.65 15.09 -18.06
N SER A 475 5.64 14.09 -17.18
CA SER A 475 5.05 14.22 -15.84
C SER A 475 5.96 14.97 -14.85
N LYS A 476 7.30 14.95 -15.05
CA LYS A 476 8.26 15.86 -14.40
C LYS A 476 9.61 15.81 -15.13
N LEU A 477 9.89 16.79 -15.98
CA LEU A 477 11.14 16.88 -16.74
C LEU A 477 12.30 17.27 -15.81
N ARG A 478 13.27 16.37 -15.66
CA ARG A 478 14.42 16.52 -14.75
C ARG A 478 15.56 17.34 -15.38
N VAL A 479 15.18 18.48 -15.93
CA VAL A 479 16.03 19.39 -16.71
C VAL A 479 15.94 20.78 -16.08
N LYS A 480 17.09 21.45 -15.88
CA LYS A 480 17.21 22.81 -15.30
C LYS A 480 17.19 23.94 -16.34
N ASP A 481 17.21 23.58 -17.62
CA ASP A 481 17.17 24.50 -18.76
C ASP A 481 15.77 24.42 -19.41
N PRO A 482 14.94 25.47 -19.31
CA PRO A 482 13.62 25.51 -19.94
C PRO A 482 13.68 25.38 -21.48
N ALA A 483 14.75 25.84 -22.14
CA ALA A 483 14.87 25.74 -23.59
C ALA A 483 15.07 24.29 -24.03
N TYR A 484 15.99 23.55 -23.40
CA TYR A 484 16.17 22.13 -23.67
C TYR A 484 14.97 21.28 -23.19
N ALA A 485 14.25 21.69 -22.15
CA ALA A 485 12.97 21.07 -21.80
C ALA A 485 11.92 21.26 -22.93
N ALA A 486 11.82 22.46 -23.49
CA ALA A 486 10.97 22.76 -24.65
C ALA A 486 11.39 22.00 -25.93
N GLU A 487 12.70 21.75 -26.14
CA GLU A 487 13.20 20.85 -27.18
C GLU A 487 12.69 19.40 -26.97
N ILE A 488 12.77 18.86 -25.75
CA ILE A 488 12.28 17.50 -25.45
C ILE A 488 10.77 17.39 -25.69
N ILE A 489 9.99 18.40 -25.28
CA ILE A 489 8.54 18.44 -25.49
C ILE A 489 8.20 18.39 -26.99
N LYS A 490 8.90 19.16 -27.84
CA LYS A 490 8.72 19.13 -29.30
C LYS A 490 8.99 17.75 -29.89
N ALA A 491 10.10 17.11 -29.51
CA ALA A 491 10.47 15.80 -30.02
C ALA A 491 9.43 14.74 -29.61
N VAL A 492 8.92 14.81 -28.37
CA VAL A 492 7.87 13.92 -27.87
C VAL A 492 6.53 14.11 -28.60
N ILE A 493 6.18 15.34 -29.02
CA ILE A 493 4.97 15.60 -29.82
C ILE A 493 5.07 14.96 -31.22
N VAL A 494 6.25 14.97 -31.87
CA VAL A 494 6.47 14.25 -33.14
C VAL A 494 6.23 12.74 -32.95
N LEU A 495 6.79 12.16 -31.88
CA LEU A 495 6.66 10.73 -31.59
C LEU A 495 5.22 10.34 -31.21
N HIS A 496 4.46 11.24 -30.57
CA HIS A 496 3.01 11.07 -30.33
C HIS A 496 2.22 11.01 -31.64
N ASN A 497 2.39 12.01 -32.52
CA ASN A 497 1.70 12.04 -33.81
C ASN A 497 1.96 10.78 -34.64
N ARG A 498 3.19 10.26 -34.62
CA ARG A 498 3.58 9.00 -35.28
C ARG A 498 2.90 7.76 -34.70
N ARG A 499 2.74 7.69 -33.37
CA ARG A 499 1.93 6.62 -32.77
C ARG A 499 0.47 6.69 -33.24
N MET A 500 -0.07 7.89 -33.42
CA MET A 500 -1.43 8.12 -33.93
C MET A 500 -1.59 7.84 -35.44
N ASP A 501 -0.52 7.50 -36.19
CA ASP A 501 -0.64 7.06 -37.59
C ASP A 501 -1.17 5.62 -37.72
N GLN A 502 -1.05 4.78 -36.69
CA GLN A 502 -1.38 3.35 -36.77
C GLN A 502 -2.36 2.86 -35.69
N ASN A 503 -2.62 3.60 -34.61
CA ASN A 503 -3.51 3.11 -33.54
C ASN A 503 -4.24 4.26 -32.80
N PRO A 504 -5.48 4.62 -33.20
CA PRO A 504 -6.18 5.80 -32.67
C PRO A 504 -7.08 5.56 -31.43
N GLU A 505 -7.43 4.31 -31.12
CA GLU A 505 -8.51 3.99 -30.16
C GLU A 505 -8.06 3.79 -28.69
N ASP A 506 -6.77 3.90 -28.38
CA ASP A 506 -6.27 3.77 -27.00
C ASP A 506 -6.90 4.81 -26.05
N LEU A 507 -7.36 4.36 -24.88
CA LEU A 507 -7.78 5.11 -23.68
C LEU A 507 -9.10 5.95 -23.75
N PRO A 508 -9.87 6.01 -22.64
CA PRO A 508 -11.11 6.78 -22.51
C PRO A 508 -10.85 8.29 -22.32
N ALA A 509 -11.93 9.07 -22.17
CA ALA A 509 -11.85 10.45 -21.73
C ALA A 509 -11.43 10.54 -20.25
N PRO A 510 -10.75 11.64 -19.82
CA PRO A 510 -10.45 11.87 -18.41
C PRO A 510 -11.72 12.01 -17.57
N GLU A 511 -11.64 11.67 -16.29
CA GLU A 511 -12.66 12.02 -15.29
C GLU A 511 -12.66 13.55 -15.08
N GLU A 512 -13.83 14.12 -14.76
CA GLU A 512 -14.02 15.58 -14.75
C GLU A 512 -13.26 16.26 -13.59
N GLU A 513 -12.08 16.82 -13.87
CA GLU A 513 -11.52 17.89 -13.06
C GLU A 513 -12.46 19.11 -13.14
N GLN A 514 -12.77 19.73 -11.99
CA GLN A 514 -13.62 20.92 -11.97
C GLN A 514 -12.82 22.11 -12.51
N GLU A 515 -13.32 22.77 -13.57
CA GLU A 515 -12.76 24.03 -14.04
C GLU A 515 -12.94 25.10 -12.95
N ASP A 516 -11.84 25.51 -12.31
CA ASP A 516 -11.80 26.70 -11.47
C ASP A 516 -12.29 27.91 -12.29
N GLN A 517 -13.33 28.61 -11.80
CA GLN A 517 -13.89 29.77 -12.48
C GLN A 517 -12.99 31.00 -12.34
N CYS A 518 -11.89 31.03 -13.10
CA CYS A 518 -11.17 32.27 -13.36
C CYS A 518 -12.10 33.23 -14.13
N PRO A 519 -12.17 34.53 -13.74
CA PRO A 519 -12.81 35.55 -14.57
C PRO A 519 -12.15 35.59 -15.97
N PRO A 520 -12.93 35.77 -17.05
CA PRO A 520 -12.34 35.91 -18.38
C PRO A 520 -11.49 37.18 -18.45
N GLU A 521 -10.21 37.05 -18.83
CA GLU A 521 -9.37 38.22 -19.13
C GLU A 521 -9.98 38.98 -20.32
N GLU A 522 -10.40 40.23 -20.11
CA GLU A 522 -11.05 41.05 -21.15
C GLU A 522 -10.06 41.61 -22.19
N MET A 523 -9.16 40.77 -22.71
CA MET A 523 -8.20 41.10 -23.76
C MET A 523 -8.78 40.81 -25.16
N GLY A 524 -9.61 41.74 -25.63
CA GLY A 524 -10.07 41.80 -27.02
C GLY A 524 -10.78 43.10 -27.33
N THR A 525 -10.57 43.66 -28.52
CA THR A 525 -11.30 44.85 -28.99
C THR A 525 -12.80 44.56 -29.09
N THR A 526 -13.64 45.57 -28.84
CA THR A 526 -15.10 45.48 -28.93
C THR A 526 -15.57 44.90 -30.27
N GLU A 527 -14.89 45.25 -31.36
CA GLU A 527 -15.16 44.75 -32.72
C GLU A 527 -14.88 43.25 -32.86
N ALA A 528 -13.72 42.76 -32.41
CA ALA A 528 -13.40 41.33 -32.41
C ALA A 528 -14.37 40.50 -31.57
N ARG A 529 -14.83 41.03 -30.42
CA ARG A 529 -15.86 40.40 -29.56
C ARG A 529 -17.23 40.38 -30.26
N ALA A 530 -17.59 41.43 -30.99
CA ALA A 530 -18.81 41.47 -31.81
C ALA A 530 -18.77 40.46 -32.96
N ALA A 531 -17.66 40.39 -33.71
CA ALA A 531 -17.47 39.41 -34.79
C ALA A 531 -17.48 37.96 -34.25
N GLY A 532 -16.85 37.72 -33.09
CA GLY A 532 -16.89 36.43 -32.40
C GLY A 532 -18.30 36.03 -31.94
N LYS A 533 -19.11 36.99 -31.47
CA LYS A 533 -20.52 36.73 -31.11
C LYS A 533 -21.40 36.53 -32.34
N GLN A 534 -21.16 37.24 -33.45
CA GLN A 534 -21.81 36.97 -34.73
C GLN A 534 -21.54 35.53 -35.18
N LYS A 535 -20.28 35.08 -35.17
CA LYS A 535 -19.95 33.71 -35.58
C LYS A 535 -20.51 32.66 -34.62
N GLN A 536 -20.59 32.96 -33.32
CA GLN A 536 -21.28 32.10 -32.35
C GLN A 536 -22.76 31.99 -32.66
N ASN A 537 -23.44 33.09 -33.01
CA ASN A 537 -24.85 33.09 -33.41
C ASN A 537 -25.09 32.32 -34.72
N GLU A 538 -24.21 32.43 -35.71
CA GLU A 538 -24.25 31.58 -36.91
C GLU A 538 -24.19 30.09 -36.56
N LEU A 539 -23.27 29.69 -35.68
CA LEU A 539 -23.13 28.30 -35.22
C LEU A 539 -24.35 27.83 -34.40
N ILE A 540 -24.93 28.68 -33.55
CA ILE A 540 -26.19 28.38 -32.82
C ILE A 540 -27.35 28.15 -33.81
N ASN A 541 -27.44 28.94 -34.89
CA ASN A 541 -28.51 28.82 -35.88
C ASN A 541 -28.50 27.46 -36.61
N PHE A 542 -27.33 26.83 -36.84
CA PHE A 542 -27.28 25.45 -37.33
C PHE A 542 -27.95 24.45 -36.38
N PHE A 543 -27.82 24.65 -35.06
CA PHE A 543 -28.52 23.82 -34.06
C PHE A 543 -30.01 24.17 -33.91
N THR A 544 -30.44 25.38 -34.29
CA THR A 544 -31.86 25.77 -34.32
C THR A 544 -32.63 24.98 -35.39
N ALA A 545 -32.04 24.77 -36.57
CA ALA A 545 -32.69 24.09 -37.70
C ALA A 545 -32.83 22.55 -37.55
N MET A 546 -32.25 21.93 -36.52
CA MET A 546 -32.36 20.49 -36.29
C MET A 546 -33.65 20.11 -35.53
N PRO A 547 -34.45 19.14 -36.03
CA PRO A 547 -35.54 18.55 -35.26
C PRO A 547 -35.09 17.89 -33.95
N SER A 548 -36.00 17.75 -32.99
CA SER A 548 -35.75 17.11 -31.70
C SER A 548 -35.64 15.58 -31.83
N PHE A 549 -34.40 15.07 -31.95
CA PHE A 549 -34.12 13.64 -32.05
C PHE A 549 -34.39 12.86 -30.74
N GLY A 550 -35.63 12.39 -30.57
CA GLY A 550 -36.01 11.43 -29.54
C GLY A 550 -36.19 10.02 -30.13
N LYS A 551 -35.34 9.07 -29.71
CA LYS A 551 -35.52 7.60 -29.82
C LYS A 551 -36.12 7.02 -31.14
N LEU A 552 -35.79 7.56 -32.31
CA LEU A 552 -35.98 6.88 -33.60
C LEU A 552 -34.99 7.44 -34.65
N GLY A 553 -34.69 6.67 -35.70
CA GLY A 553 -33.97 7.22 -36.88
C GLY A 553 -32.53 6.75 -37.12
N LEU A 554 -32.22 5.45 -36.96
CA LEU A 554 -31.01 4.84 -37.57
C LEU A 554 -31.20 4.49 -39.07
N ALA A 555 -32.24 5.05 -39.71
CA ALA A 555 -32.80 4.60 -40.99
C ALA A 555 -32.90 5.69 -42.08
N THR A 556 -32.53 6.94 -41.78
CA THR A 556 -32.75 8.11 -42.68
C THR A 556 -31.46 8.68 -43.28
N TRP A 557 -30.41 7.86 -43.42
CA TRP A 557 -29.19 8.19 -44.18
C TRP A 557 -28.86 7.14 -45.26
N HIS A 558 -29.90 6.55 -45.85
CA HIS A 558 -29.80 5.55 -46.92
C HIS A 558 -29.90 6.15 -48.35
N VAL A 559 -29.82 7.48 -48.47
CA VAL A 559 -29.95 8.19 -49.76
C VAL A 559 -28.82 9.21 -49.93
N ILE A 560 -27.65 8.72 -50.34
CA ILE A 560 -26.74 9.34 -51.32
C ILE A 560 -25.57 8.35 -51.58
N LYS A 561 -25.34 8.04 -52.86
CA LYS A 561 -24.27 7.18 -53.41
C LYS A 561 -24.13 5.75 -52.83
N THR A 562 -25.01 4.90 -53.35
CA THR A 562 -24.72 3.50 -53.68
C THR A 562 -23.38 3.31 -54.43
N ALA A 563 -22.55 2.37 -53.99
CA ALA A 563 -21.74 1.49 -54.85
C ALA A 563 -21.21 0.29 -54.05
N ASP A 564 -21.51 -0.91 -54.53
CA ASP A 564 -20.98 -2.24 -54.18
C ASP A 564 -20.77 -2.65 -52.69
N LEU A 565 -21.62 -3.57 -52.21
CA LEU A 565 -21.54 -4.24 -50.90
C LEU A 565 -21.23 -5.75 -51.03
N ALA A 566 -20.47 -6.17 -52.05
CA ALA A 566 -20.14 -7.59 -52.24
C ALA A 566 -19.10 -8.15 -51.24
N THR A 567 -18.17 -7.33 -50.72
CA THR A 567 -16.97 -7.82 -50.00
C THR A 567 -17.07 -7.79 -48.47
N TRP A 568 -17.98 -7.03 -47.88
CA TRP A 568 -17.98 -6.78 -46.42
C TRP A 568 -18.67 -7.85 -45.55
N CYS A 569 -19.50 -8.73 -46.14
CA CYS A 569 -20.25 -9.74 -45.40
C CYS A 569 -19.40 -10.91 -44.83
N GLN A 570 -18.08 -10.95 -45.08
CA GLN A 570 -17.19 -12.02 -44.59
C GLN A 570 -16.35 -11.67 -43.34
N VAL A 571 -16.27 -10.40 -42.93
CA VAL A 571 -15.46 -9.99 -41.76
C VAL A 571 -16.28 -9.89 -40.46
N ALA A 572 -17.60 -9.73 -40.56
CA ALA A 572 -18.52 -9.48 -39.44
C ALA A 572 -18.82 -10.73 -38.56
N LYS A 573 -17.80 -11.55 -38.23
CA LYS A 573 -17.93 -12.75 -37.37
C LYS A 573 -16.86 -12.93 -36.29
N LEU A 574 -15.90 -12.01 -36.15
CA LEU A 574 -14.80 -12.12 -35.16
C LEU A 574 -14.58 -10.89 -34.25
N GLY A 575 -15.41 -9.84 -34.34
CA GLY A 575 -15.24 -8.60 -33.57
C GLY A 575 -16.36 -8.33 -32.57
N ASN A 576 -16.34 -8.93 -31.37
CA ASN A 576 -17.28 -8.57 -30.30
C ASN A 576 -16.79 -8.90 -28.87
N LEU A 577 -15.57 -8.48 -28.50
CA LEU A 577 -15.05 -8.61 -27.13
C LEU A 577 -13.97 -7.57 -26.77
N ALA A 578 -14.23 -6.27 -26.93
CA ALA A 578 -13.26 -5.21 -26.62
C ALA A 578 -13.90 -3.89 -26.12
N LEU A 579 -14.33 -3.85 -24.86
CA LEU A 579 -14.67 -2.61 -24.14
C LEU A 579 -14.26 -2.75 -22.65
N ASP A 580 -13.05 -2.31 -22.31
CA ASP A 580 -12.58 -1.87 -20.96
C ASP A 580 -11.04 -1.70 -20.98
N ILE A 581 -10.53 -0.51 -21.36
CA ILE A 581 -9.08 -0.20 -21.32
C ILE A 581 -8.80 1.26 -20.90
N ASP A 582 -8.91 1.55 -19.60
CA ASP A 582 -7.79 2.17 -18.86
C ASP A 582 -7.93 1.94 -17.35
N ARG A 583 -7.33 0.84 -16.88
CA ARG A 583 -7.01 0.58 -15.49
C ARG A 583 -5.62 -0.05 -15.45
N PRO A 584 -4.84 0.11 -14.37
CA PRO A 584 -3.51 -0.50 -14.26
C PRO A 584 -3.63 -2.02 -14.40
N LEU A 585 -3.11 -2.57 -15.51
CA LEU A 585 -3.35 -3.92 -16.01
C LEU A 585 -3.32 -5.02 -14.94
N ASN A 586 -2.37 -4.93 -14.00
CA ASN A 586 -2.24 -5.89 -12.89
C ASN A 586 -3.44 -5.91 -11.94
N MET A 587 -4.10 -4.78 -11.65
CA MET A 587 -5.17 -4.74 -10.66
C MET A 587 -6.47 -5.35 -11.18
N ASP A 588 -6.83 -5.10 -12.43
CA ASP A 588 -7.97 -5.78 -13.06
C ASP A 588 -7.68 -7.27 -13.30
N ASN A 589 -6.43 -7.65 -13.60
CA ASN A 589 -6.03 -9.06 -13.65
C ASN A 589 -6.17 -9.73 -12.27
N LYS A 590 -5.84 -9.06 -11.16
CA LYS A 590 -6.14 -9.56 -9.81
C LYS A 590 -7.65 -9.66 -9.56
N VAL A 591 -8.45 -8.67 -9.95
CA VAL A 591 -9.91 -8.69 -9.79
C VAL A 591 -10.53 -9.86 -10.56
N LYS A 592 -10.08 -10.10 -11.81
CA LYS A 592 -10.48 -11.25 -12.64
C LYS A 592 -10.02 -12.59 -12.04
N ALA A 593 -8.80 -12.67 -11.50
CA ALA A 593 -8.30 -13.87 -10.83
C ALA A 593 -9.08 -14.19 -9.52
N VAL A 594 -9.43 -13.17 -8.75
CA VAL A 594 -10.30 -13.32 -7.56
C VAL A 594 -11.73 -13.70 -7.98
N GLN A 595 -12.30 -13.08 -9.01
CA GLN A 595 -13.60 -13.45 -9.58
C GLN A 595 -13.63 -14.93 -10.00
N ALA A 596 -12.56 -15.41 -10.66
CA ALA A 596 -12.41 -16.80 -11.06
C ALA A 596 -12.26 -17.79 -9.89
N LEU A 597 -11.88 -17.33 -8.70
CA LEU A 597 -11.95 -18.14 -7.46
C LEU A 597 -13.33 -18.09 -6.80
N ILE A 598 -14.06 -16.97 -6.89
CA ILE A 598 -15.40 -16.83 -6.29
C ILE A 598 -16.47 -17.62 -7.09
N ILE A 599 -16.38 -17.65 -8.42
CA ILE A 599 -17.33 -18.35 -9.31
C ILE A 599 -17.49 -19.86 -8.98
N PRO A 600 -16.42 -20.63 -8.71
CA PRO A 600 -16.55 -22.03 -8.30
C PRO A 600 -16.88 -22.26 -6.83
N CYS A 601 -16.84 -21.23 -5.96
CA CYS A 601 -17.15 -21.42 -4.54
C CYS A 601 -18.58 -21.93 -4.32
N LYS A 602 -18.68 -22.93 -3.43
CA LYS A 602 -19.89 -23.56 -2.92
C LYS A 602 -19.99 -23.32 -1.41
N GLU A 603 -21.21 -23.25 -0.89
CA GLU A 603 -21.49 -23.07 0.54
C GLU A 603 -20.64 -21.94 1.17
N CYS A 604 -19.91 -22.23 2.26
CA CYS A 604 -19.09 -21.27 2.99
C CYS A 604 -17.69 -20.99 2.41
N GLU A 605 -17.27 -21.65 1.31
CA GLU A 605 -15.95 -21.41 0.70
C GLU A 605 -15.69 -19.92 0.39
N SER A 606 -16.71 -19.23 -0.13
CA SER A 606 -16.64 -17.81 -0.50
C SER A 606 -16.48 -16.88 0.70
N ARG A 607 -17.02 -17.24 1.88
CA ARG A 607 -16.84 -16.50 3.15
C ARG A 607 -15.37 -16.49 3.54
N TYR A 608 -14.74 -17.66 3.63
CA TYR A 608 -13.34 -17.76 4.04
C TYR A 608 -12.36 -17.29 2.96
N LEU A 609 -12.68 -17.49 1.67
CA LEU A 609 -11.88 -16.95 0.56
C LEU A 609 -11.78 -15.42 0.61
N ILE A 610 -12.92 -14.72 0.71
CA ILE A 610 -12.95 -13.26 0.77
C ILE A 610 -12.34 -12.72 2.07
N ARG A 611 -12.57 -13.39 3.20
CA ARG A 611 -11.94 -13.05 4.47
C ARG A 611 -10.42 -13.22 4.44
N GLY A 612 -9.93 -14.28 3.80
CA GLY A 612 -8.49 -14.47 3.59
C GLY A 612 -7.90 -13.39 2.68
N LEU A 613 -8.55 -13.13 1.54
CA LEU A 613 -8.18 -12.07 0.60
C LEU A 613 -8.16 -10.66 1.21
N SER A 614 -9.02 -10.38 2.20
CA SER A 614 -9.04 -9.12 2.96
C SER A 614 -8.09 -9.09 4.16
N GLY A 615 -7.26 -10.12 4.34
CA GLY A 615 -6.27 -10.22 5.42
C GLY A 615 -6.86 -10.59 6.79
N LYS A 616 -8.13 -10.98 6.88
CA LYS A 616 -8.90 -11.04 8.13
C LYS A 616 -9.84 -12.26 8.19
N LEU A 617 -9.30 -13.45 8.46
CA LEU A 617 -10.12 -14.69 8.61
C LEU A 617 -11.19 -14.63 9.71
N ARG A 618 -10.96 -13.88 10.80
CA ARG A 618 -11.91 -13.62 11.93
C ARG A 618 -12.32 -14.84 12.79
N ILE A 619 -11.98 -16.06 12.38
CA ILE A 619 -12.27 -17.37 13.02
C ILE A 619 -11.77 -17.59 14.47
N GLY A 620 -11.07 -16.64 15.10
CA GLY A 620 -10.56 -16.80 16.49
C GLY A 620 -9.38 -17.77 16.66
N LEU A 621 -9.02 -18.57 15.65
CA LEU A 621 -7.78 -19.35 15.62
C LEU A 621 -6.56 -18.42 15.72
N ALA A 622 -5.57 -18.85 16.50
CA ALA A 622 -4.24 -18.26 16.57
C ALA A 622 -3.18 -19.32 16.27
N GLU A 623 -2.04 -18.91 15.72
CA GLU A 623 -0.91 -19.79 15.38
C GLU A 623 -0.44 -20.65 16.56
N GLN A 624 -0.43 -20.08 17.77
CA GLN A 624 -0.11 -20.80 19.01
C GLN A 624 -1.12 -21.89 19.42
N SER A 625 -2.30 -21.93 18.81
CA SER A 625 -3.25 -23.05 18.88
C SER A 625 -3.09 -24.00 17.68
N LEU A 626 -2.78 -23.50 16.48
CA LEU A 626 -2.47 -24.34 15.32
C LEU A 626 -1.27 -25.26 15.58
N LEU A 627 -0.19 -24.74 16.17
CA LEU A 627 0.99 -25.55 16.52
C LEU A 627 0.66 -26.66 17.51
N VAL A 628 -0.29 -26.44 18.43
CA VAL A 628 -0.76 -27.50 19.36
C VAL A 628 -1.60 -28.52 18.60
N ALA A 629 -2.53 -28.06 17.75
CA ALA A 629 -3.37 -28.95 16.94
C ALA A 629 -2.55 -29.84 15.99
N LEU A 630 -1.49 -29.29 15.40
CA LEU A 630 -0.57 -29.97 14.49
C LEU A 630 0.30 -31.00 15.24
N ALA A 631 0.90 -30.62 16.38
CA ALA A 631 1.63 -31.56 17.23
C ALA A 631 0.75 -32.72 17.68
N ASN A 632 -0.45 -32.41 18.17
CA ASN A 632 -1.46 -33.40 18.59
C ASN A 632 -1.85 -34.35 17.45
N ALA A 633 -1.93 -33.87 16.21
CA ALA A 633 -2.28 -34.69 15.05
C ALA A 633 -1.14 -35.68 14.70
N PHE A 634 0.11 -35.21 14.63
CA PHE A 634 1.27 -36.07 14.44
C PHE A 634 1.42 -37.10 15.57
N THR A 635 1.36 -36.66 16.84
CA THR A 635 1.48 -37.54 18.02
C THR A 635 0.49 -38.72 17.96
N LYS A 636 -0.79 -38.42 17.68
CA LYS A 636 -1.84 -39.45 17.58
C LYS A 636 -1.60 -40.42 16.42
N ILE A 637 -1.01 -39.95 15.31
CA ILE A 637 -0.71 -40.79 14.14
C ILE A 637 0.55 -41.62 14.35
N GLU A 638 1.59 -41.09 14.99
CA GLU A 638 2.74 -41.87 15.44
C GLU A 638 2.29 -43.00 16.37
N VAL A 639 1.54 -42.69 17.43
CA VAL A 639 0.97 -43.69 18.37
C VAL A 639 0.11 -44.74 17.65
N LYS A 640 -0.73 -44.32 16.69
CA LYS A 640 -1.56 -45.23 15.87
C LYS A 640 -0.72 -46.14 14.96
N LYS A 641 0.37 -45.64 14.39
CA LYS A 641 1.34 -46.41 13.58
C LYS A 641 2.17 -47.39 14.43
N GLU A 642 2.54 -47.00 15.64
CA GLU A 642 3.24 -47.86 16.61
C GLU A 642 2.36 -49.01 17.15
N GLY A 643 1.03 -48.97 16.91
CA GLY A 643 0.07 -49.95 17.44
C GLY A 643 -0.13 -49.90 18.96
N ARG A 644 0.46 -48.92 19.64
CA ARG A 644 0.46 -48.81 21.11
C ARG A 644 -0.83 -48.19 21.62
N LYS A 645 -1.48 -48.84 22.59
CA LYS A 645 -2.52 -48.23 23.42
C LYS A 645 -1.86 -47.61 24.66
N LEU A 646 -1.64 -46.30 24.64
CA LEU A 646 -1.31 -45.53 25.84
C LEU A 646 -2.60 -45.26 26.65
N SER A 647 -2.47 -44.99 27.95
CA SER A 647 -3.56 -44.38 28.73
C SER A 647 -3.69 -42.89 28.41
N ASP A 648 -4.83 -42.29 28.74
CA ASP A 648 -5.11 -40.89 28.42
C ASP A 648 -4.12 -39.91 29.09
N GLU A 649 -3.61 -40.25 30.28
CA GLU A 649 -2.56 -39.47 30.97
C GLU A 649 -1.25 -39.50 30.18
N LYS A 650 -0.77 -40.69 29.81
CA LYS A 650 0.51 -40.84 29.09
C LYS A 650 0.44 -40.31 27.66
N LEU A 651 -0.73 -40.41 27.02
CA LEU A 651 -0.97 -39.78 25.73
C LEU A 651 -0.92 -38.25 25.85
N LYS A 652 -1.53 -37.68 26.90
CA LYS A 652 -1.47 -36.24 27.18
C LYS A 652 -0.04 -35.77 27.49
N GLU A 653 0.71 -36.50 28.32
CA GLU A 653 2.13 -36.21 28.60
C GLU A 653 2.96 -36.16 27.30
N ARG A 654 2.83 -37.18 26.44
CA ARG A 654 3.51 -37.21 25.13
C ARG A 654 3.06 -36.04 24.23
N MET A 655 1.77 -35.72 24.18
CA MET A 655 1.25 -34.58 23.42
C MET A 655 1.78 -33.23 23.93
N GLU A 656 2.00 -33.06 25.24
CA GLU A 656 2.60 -31.85 25.82
C GLU A 656 4.09 -31.73 25.48
N VAL A 657 4.84 -32.84 25.51
CA VAL A 657 6.24 -32.91 25.05
C VAL A 657 6.35 -32.60 23.56
N ASP A 658 5.59 -33.28 22.70
CA ASP A 658 5.62 -33.09 21.25
C ASP A 658 5.15 -31.67 20.85
N THR A 659 4.19 -31.11 21.60
CA THR A 659 3.80 -29.69 21.47
C THR A 659 4.96 -28.75 21.79
N HIS A 660 5.71 -29.01 22.87
CA HIS A 660 6.87 -28.18 23.22
C HIS A 660 7.98 -28.28 22.16
N THR A 661 8.26 -29.50 21.69
CA THR A 661 9.23 -29.79 20.61
C THR A 661 8.86 -29.07 19.32
N LEU A 662 7.63 -29.23 18.83
CA LEU A 662 7.17 -28.58 17.59
C LEU A 662 7.15 -27.05 17.73
N LYS A 663 6.74 -26.50 18.88
CA LYS A 663 6.78 -25.05 19.13
C LYS A 663 8.20 -24.50 19.16
N SER A 664 9.11 -25.16 19.85
CA SER A 664 10.53 -24.76 19.90
C SER A 664 11.19 -24.84 18.52
N THR A 665 10.83 -25.86 17.73
CA THR A 665 11.29 -26.02 16.35
C THR A 665 10.74 -24.92 15.44
N TYR A 666 9.42 -24.69 15.43
CA TYR A 666 8.82 -23.64 14.60
C TYR A 666 9.36 -22.26 14.96
N CYS A 667 9.61 -22.00 16.23
CA CYS A 667 10.30 -20.78 16.64
C CYS A 667 11.71 -20.66 16.04
N GLN A 668 12.52 -21.73 16.04
CA GLN A 668 13.88 -21.76 15.47
C GLN A 668 13.93 -21.75 13.93
N CYS A 669 12.86 -22.22 13.30
CA CYS A 669 12.75 -22.43 11.86
C CYS A 669 11.28 -22.20 11.44
N PRO A 670 10.82 -20.94 11.30
CA PRO A 670 9.42 -20.62 10.98
C PRO A 670 9.12 -20.83 9.49
N ASN A 671 9.22 -22.08 9.06
CA ASN A 671 8.98 -22.56 7.71
C ASN A 671 8.20 -23.88 7.84
N TYR A 672 6.91 -23.83 7.51
CA TYR A 672 6.04 -25.00 7.64
C TYR A 672 6.37 -26.07 6.58
N ASP A 673 6.87 -25.70 5.40
CA ASP A 673 7.23 -26.65 4.34
C ASP A 673 8.34 -27.61 4.80
N LYS A 674 9.42 -27.07 5.38
CA LYS A 674 10.54 -27.84 5.94
C LYS A 674 10.13 -28.66 7.16
N ILE A 675 9.38 -28.05 8.09
CA ILE A 675 8.94 -28.75 9.31
C ILE A 675 7.97 -29.89 9.00
N VAL A 676 7.03 -29.70 8.06
CA VAL A 676 6.07 -30.75 7.69
C VAL A 676 6.74 -31.90 6.94
N SER A 677 7.67 -31.63 6.02
CA SER A 677 8.46 -32.68 5.35
C SER A 677 9.18 -33.55 6.39
N ILE A 678 9.98 -32.93 7.27
CA ILE A 678 10.75 -33.67 8.29
C ILE A 678 9.84 -34.43 9.26
N ALA A 679 8.71 -33.86 9.69
CA ALA A 679 7.77 -34.53 10.59
C ALA A 679 7.05 -35.71 9.91
N LEU A 680 6.77 -35.63 8.61
CA LEU A 680 6.19 -36.75 7.82
C LEU A 680 7.22 -37.86 7.56
N GLU A 681 8.48 -37.50 7.32
CA GLU A 681 9.58 -38.43 6.98
C GLU A 681 10.26 -39.07 8.20
N SER A 682 10.32 -38.37 9.34
CA SER A 682 11.15 -38.76 10.50
C SER A 682 10.47 -38.55 11.86
N GLY A 683 9.21 -38.13 11.90
CA GLY A 683 8.46 -37.87 13.13
C GLY A 683 8.86 -36.56 13.83
N ILE A 684 8.10 -36.18 14.87
CA ILE A 684 8.33 -34.92 15.61
C ILE A 684 9.67 -34.92 16.38
N SER A 685 10.14 -36.07 16.86
CA SER A 685 11.37 -36.17 17.66
C SER A 685 12.63 -35.76 16.89
N ALA A 686 12.67 -35.95 15.56
CA ALA A 686 13.81 -35.58 14.71
C ALA A 686 13.89 -34.08 14.38
N LEU A 687 12.88 -33.29 14.74
CA LEU A 687 12.78 -31.87 14.38
C LEU A 687 13.90 -30.99 14.97
N PRO A 688 14.28 -31.07 16.27
CA PRO A 688 15.31 -30.19 16.84
C PRO A 688 16.69 -30.35 16.20
N GLU A 689 17.00 -31.54 15.68
CA GLU A 689 18.29 -31.83 15.05
C GLU A 689 18.37 -31.30 13.61
N LYS A 690 17.26 -31.41 12.86
CA LYS A 690 17.18 -31.05 11.43
C LYS A 690 16.72 -29.60 11.18
N CYS A 691 16.11 -28.95 12.17
CA CYS A 691 15.58 -27.58 12.10
C CYS A 691 16.20 -26.63 13.15
N LYS A 692 17.53 -26.69 13.30
CA LYS A 692 18.35 -25.75 14.08
C LYS A 692 18.28 -24.33 13.51
N LEU A 693 18.38 -23.31 14.37
CA LEU A 693 18.51 -21.89 13.99
C LEU A 693 19.77 -21.66 13.11
N THR A 694 19.63 -20.86 12.03
CA THR A 694 20.76 -20.40 11.19
C THR A 694 20.56 -18.94 10.71
N PRO A 695 21.63 -18.21 10.34
CA PRO A 695 21.55 -16.82 9.83
C PRO A 695 20.84 -16.71 8.47
N VAL A 696 19.51 -16.70 8.50
CA VAL A 696 18.50 -16.28 7.49
C VAL A 696 17.11 -16.63 8.03
N MET A 697 17.03 -17.66 8.88
CA MET A 697 15.79 -18.07 9.53
C MET A 697 15.51 -17.13 10.69
N ILE A 698 14.40 -16.39 10.57
CA ILE A 698 13.96 -15.46 11.60
C ILE A 698 13.36 -16.24 12.77
N TYR A 699 13.16 -15.55 13.88
CA TYR A 699 12.80 -16.13 15.15
C TYR A 699 11.74 -15.25 15.87
N TYR A 700 10.73 -15.84 16.52
CA TYR A 700 9.64 -15.09 17.20
C TYR A 700 10.11 -14.32 18.48
N ASP A 701 9.20 -13.66 19.21
CA ASP A 701 9.49 -13.13 20.57
C ASP A 701 8.24 -13.23 21.46
N ALA A 702 8.40 -13.84 22.64
CA ALA A 702 7.37 -14.16 23.61
C ALA A 702 7.61 -13.52 24.99
N THR A 703 8.06 -12.27 25.02
CA THR A 703 8.06 -11.41 26.22
C THR A 703 6.78 -11.54 27.07
N VAL A 704 6.93 -11.67 28.40
CA VAL A 704 5.82 -11.63 29.39
C VAL A 704 5.64 -10.22 29.95
N PHE A 705 4.42 -9.94 30.38
CA PHE A 705 4.12 -8.83 31.29
C PHE A 705 3.84 -9.45 32.67
N VAL A 706 4.66 -9.15 33.68
CA VAL A 706 4.34 -9.52 35.07
C VAL A 706 3.05 -8.80 35.47
N ASN A 707 2.13 -9.56 36.06
CA ASN A 707 0.79 -9.09 36.40
C ASN A 707 0.33 -9.62 37.78
N SER A 708 1.31 -9.90 38.66
CA SER A 708 1.10 -10.75 39.85
C SER A 708 1.85 -10.35 41.12
N TYR A 709 2.63 -9.27 41.13
CA TYR A 709 3.33 -8.78 42.35
C TYR A 709 3.10 -7.31 42.70
N LEU A 710 2.52 -6.54 41.78
CA LEU A 710 1.72 -5.35 42.11
C LEU A 710 0.30 -5.67 41.69
N SER A 711 -0.65 -5.52 42.60
CA SER A 711 -2.05 -5.90 42.37
C SER A 711 -2.76 -4.92 41.45
N THR A 712 -3.65 -5.45 40.61
CA THR A 712 -4.58 -4.73 39.72
C THR A 712 -3.96 -3.72 38.74
N LEU A 713 -3.85 -4.14 37.47
CA LEU A 713 -4.56 -3.49 36.35
C LEU A 713 -4.50 -4.38 35.07
N ASN A 714 -5.12 -3.93 33.97
CA ASN A 714 -5.26 -4.71 32.73
C ASN A 714 -4.58 -4.03 31.51
N THR A 715 -4.61 -4.68 30.34
CA THR A 715 -3.38 -4.96 29.56
C THR A 715 -3.25 -4.31 28.15
N TRP A 716 -2.14 -4.65 27.45
CA TRP A 716 -1.86 -4.49 25.99
C TRP A 716 -1.32 -3.11 25.50
N ARG A 717 -0.40 -2.97 24.51
CA ARG A 717 0.54 -3.87 23.75
C ARG A 717 1.46 -2.98 22.85
N TYR A 718 2.75 -3.29 22.64
CA TYR A 718 3.74 -2.41 21.93
C TYR A 718 4.88 -3.17 21.19
N SER A 719 5.38 -2.67 20.03
CA SER A 719 6.64 -3.03 19.30
C SER A 719 6.73 -2.28 17.92
N PRO A 720 7.66 -2.49 16.93
CA PRO A 720 8.67 -3.58 16.71
C PRO A 720 10.20 -3.30 16.83
N PHE A 721 10.87 -4.14 17.63
CA PHE A 721 12.32 -4.40 17.56
C PHE A 721 12.81 -4.83 16.15
N ARG A 722 14.13 -4.82 15.91
CA ARG A 722 14.76 -5.35 14.67
C ARG A 722 15.85 -6.38 14.94
N LYS A 723 15.80 -7.48 14.19
CA LYS A 723 16.84 -8.51 14.19
C LYS A 723 17.77 -8.27 12.99
N ILE A 724 19.07 -8.22 13.26
CA ILE A 724 20.13 -8.03 12.27
C ILE A 724 20.87 -9.37 12.16
N HIS A 725 20.90 -9.91 10.95
CA HIS A 725 21.54 -11.17 10.61
C HIS A 725 22.70 -10.87 9.65
N LEU A 726 23.85 -11.50 9.88
CA LEU A 726 24.96 -11.58 8.93
C LEU A 726 25.22 -13.06 8.61
N THR A 727 25.30 -13.40 7.33
CA THR A 727 25.63 -14.75 6.85
C THR A 727 27.14 -14.93 6.66
N GLU A 728 27.64 -16.17 6.63
CA GLU A 728 29.06 -16.42 6.29
C GLU A 728 29.42 -15.96 4.85
N SER A 729 28.43 -15.79 3.96
CA SER A 729 28.61 -15.17 2.64
C SER A 729 28.74 -13.63 2.67
N GLY A 730 28.65 -13.00 3.84
CA GLY A 730 28.71 -11.54 4.01
C GLY A 730 27.40 -10.81 3.69
N GLU A 731 26.30 -11.53 3.43
CA GLU A 731 24.99 -10.91 3.20
C GLU A 731 24.37 -10.48 4.54
N THR A 732 23.91 -9.23 4.60
CA THR A 732 23.15 -8.71 5.74
C THR A 732 21.65 -8.79 5.46
N HIS A 733 20.88 -9.24 6.45
CA HIS A 733 19.42 -9.16 6.44
C HIS A 733 18.90 -8.48 7.71
N ILE A 734 17.91 -7.59 7.56
CA ILE A 734 17.34 -6.79 8.65
C ILE A 734 15.84 -7.03 8.71
N TYR A 735 15.38 -7.72 9.74
CA TYR A 735 13.99 -8.17 9.87
C TYR A 735 13.24 -7.38 10.95
N SER A 736 11.94 -7.13 10.72
CA SER A 736 11.06 -6.59 11.76
C SER A 736 10.68 -7.67 12.77
N ARG A 737 10.22 -7.29 13.98
CA ARG A 737 9.65 -8.24 14.96
C ARG A 737 8.60 -9.18 14.35
N ASN A 738 7.83 -8.73 13.35
CA ASN A 738 6.80 -9.53 12.67
C ASN A 738 7.38 -10.49 11.60
N GLN A 739 8.70 -10.70 11.58
CA GLN A 739 9.40 -11.55 10.61
C GLN A 739 9.30 -11.04 9.15
N GLU A 740 9.00 -9.76 8.95
CA GLU A 740 9.02 -9.11 7.63
C GLU A 740 10.46 -8.72 7.25
N ASN A 741 10.84 -8.97 5.99
CA ASN A 741 12.14 -8.51 5.48
C ASN A 741 12.12 -6.98 5.26
N THR A 742 12.93 -6.26 6.05
CA THR A 742 13.08 -4.79 5.99
C THR A 742 14.46 -4.34 5.50
N THR A 743 15.27 -5.27 4.98
CA THR A 743 16.65 -5.03 4.51
C THR A 743 16.74 -3.85 3.53
N SER A 744 15.83 -3.78 2.54
CA SER A 744 15.80 -2.67 1.56
C SER A 744 15.29 -1.32 2.10
N LYS A 745 15.02 -1.20 3.40
CA LYS A 745 14.75 0.09 4.08
C LYS A 745 16.02 0.73 4.68
N PHE A 746 17.07 -0.06 4.95
CA PHE A 746 18.23 0.37 5.73
C PHE A 746 19.59 0.05 5.07
N PRO A 747 19.87 0.55 3.85
CA PRO A 747 21.17 0.34 3.20
C PRO A 747 22.33 0.99 3.98
N ASP A 748 22.04 2.07 4.70
CA ASP A 748 22.92 2.74 5.66
C ASP A 748 23.38 1.83 6.80
N ILE A 749 22.49 1.01 7.37
CA ILE A 749 22.87 0.04 8.41
C ILE A 749 23.75 -1.06 7.83
N ILE A 750 23.36 -1.60 6.66
CA ILE A 750 24.11 -2.66 5.96
C ILE A 750 25.55 -2.22 5.67
N LYS A 751 25.71 -1.00 5.16
CA LYS A 751 27.01 -0.40 4.84
C LYS A 751 27.89 -0.12 6.07
N ARG A 752 27.29 0.08 7.25
CA ARG A 752 28.00 0.36 8.51
C ARG A 752 28.50 -0.91 9.21
N ILE A 753 27.81 -2.04 9.07
CA ILE A 753 28.11 -3.30 9.80
C ILE A 753 29.59 -3.75 9.73
N PRO A 754 30.30 -3.73 8.58
CA PRO A 754 31.70 -4.13 8.51
C PRO A 754 32.65 -3.32 9.41
N ASN A 755 32.28 -2.07 9.75
CA ASN A 755 33.04 -1.19 10.65
C ASN A 755 32.58 -1.29 12.12
N CYS A 756 31.55 -2.09 12.39
CA CYS A 756 30.91 -2.25 13.70
C CYS A 756 31.13 -3.65 14.30
N ILE A 757 31.79 -4.58 13.61
CA ILE A 757 32.09 -5.94 14.08
C ILE A 757 33.59 -6.17 14.26
N HIS A 758 33.98 -7.11 15.10
CA HIS A 758 35.38 -7.55 15.18
C HIS A 758 35.74 -8.49 14.01
N SER A 759 37.02 -8.53 13.64
CA SER A 759 37.53 -9.28 12.48
C SER A 759 37.40 -10.81 12.58
N GLY A 760 37.07 -11.34 13.76
CA GLY A 760 36.75 -12.77 13.97
C GLY A 760 35.28 -13.13 13.72
N THR A 761 34.40 -12.14 13.50
CA THR A 761 32.96 -12.34 13.32
C THR A 761 32.64 -12.61 11.85
N LYS A 762 32.32 -13.86 11.53
CA LYS A 762 31.88 -14.28 10.18
C LYS A 762 30.38 -14.14 9.98
N GLU A 763 29.61 -14.56 10.98
CA GLU A 763 28.15 -14.61 10.91
C GLU A 763 27.54 -14.45 12.30
N PHE A 764 26.35 -13.84 12.38
CA PHE A 764 25.66 -13.60 13.65
C PHE A 764 24.15 -13.42 13.47
N ILE A 765 23.42 -13.52 14.58
CA ILE A 765 22.05 -13.00 14.74
C ILE A 765 22.01 -12.15 16.00
N ALA A 766 21.83 -10.85 15.85
CA ALA A 766 21.73 -9.88 16.94
C ALA A 766 20.34 -9.23 16.96
N ASP A 767 19.85 -8.89 18.15
CA ASP A 767 18.58 -8.17 18.36
C ASP A 767 18.86 -6.74 18.84
N GLY A 768 18.17 -5.76 18.27
CA GLY A 768 18.47 -4.35 18.43
C GLY A 768 17.29 -3.43 18.09
N GLU A 769 17.35 -2.22 18.60
CA GLU A 769 16.38 -1.16 18.34
C GLU A 769 16.96 -0.16 17.34
N VAL A 770 16.20 0.25 16.31
CA VAL A 770 16.69 1.20 15.29
C VAL A 770 15.91 2.49 15.39
N VAL A 771 16.59 3.54 15.83
CA VAL A 771 16.01 4.82 16.25
C VAL A 771 16.37 5.92 15.27
N ALA A 772 15.53 6.95 15.12
CA ALA A 772 15.95 8.18 14.44
C ALA A 772 16.94 8.94 15.34
N TRP A 773 17.97 9.54 14.75
CA TRP A 773 19.09 10.13 15.50
C TRP A 773 19.47 11.51 14.96
N HIS A 774 19.75 12.46 15.85
CA HIS A 774 20.31 13.76 15.49
C HIS A 774 21.85 13.71 15.51
N PRO A 775 22.56 13.92 14.38
CA PRO A 775 24.00 13.70 14.31
C PRO A 775 24.80 14.68 15.18
N GLU A 776 24.56 16.00 15.08
CA GLU A 776 25.32 17.00 15.84
C GLU A 776 25.02 16.95 17.34
N GLN A 777 23.74 17.09 17.70
CA GLN A 777 23.24 17.17 19.08
C GLN A 777 23.26 15.83 19.83
N LYS A 778 23.50 14.71 19.14
CA LYS A 778 23.66 13.35 19.71
C LYS A 778 22.48 12.88 20.56
N VAL A 779 21.26 13.12 20.08
CA VAL A 779 20.00 12.78 20.75
C VAL A 779 19.10 11.87 19.91
N ILE A 780 18.30 11.05 20.60
CA ILE A 780 17.26 10.22 20.00
C ILE A 780 16.08 11.10 19.58
N LEU A 781 15.67 10.98 18.32
CA LEU A 781 14.56 11.74 17.74
C LEU A 781 13.23 10.95 17.82
N PRO A 782 12.07 11.65 17.91
CA PRO A 782 10.76 11.00 17.97
C PRO A 782 10.49 10.03 16.82
N PHE A 783 9.75 8.96 17.11
CA PHE A 783 9.45 7.91 16.13
C PHE A 783 8.72 8.43 14.87
N GLN A 784 7.94 9.50 14.96
CA GLN A 784 7.31 10.10 13.79
C GLN A 784 8.35 10.45 12.71
N THR A 785 9.52 10.96 13.10
CA THR A 785 10.67 11.21 12.22
C THR A 785 11.12 9.93 11.51
N LEU A 786 11.21 8.79 12.21
CA LEU A 786 11.54 7.48 11.63
C LEU A 786 10.46 6.94 10.66
N THR A 787 9.19 7.35 10.81
CA THR A 787 8.13 6.98 9.84
C THR A 787 8.24 7.70 8.50
N THR A 788 8.89 8.87 8.46
CA THR A 788 9.08 9.62 7.21
C THR A 788 10.03 8.92 6.23
N ARG A 789 10.93 8.05 6.74
CA ARG A 789 11.79 7.21 5.90
C ARG A 789 10.95 6.28 5.02
N LYS A 790 11.21 6.34 3.71
CA LYS A 790 10.64 5.48 2.65
C LYS A 790 10.58 4.01 3.10
N ARG A 791 9.50 3.30 2.74
CA ARG A 791 9.16 1.99 3.34
C ARG A 791 9.87 0.78 2.74
N LYS A 792 10.20 0.81 1.44
CA LYS A 792 10.90 -0.25 0.69
C LYS A 792 11.77 0.39 -0.38
N ASN A 793 12.87 -0.27 -0.77
CA ASN A 793 13.78 0.12 -1.86
C ASN A 793 14.35 1.54 -1.73
N VAL A 794 14.99 1.82 -0.59
CA VAL A 794 15.65 3.10 -0.30
C VAL A 794 17.04 3.13 -0.94
N ASN A 795 17.40 4.24 -1.58
CA ASN A 795 18.79 4.51 -1.99
C ASN A 795 19.49 5.37 -0.93
N GLU A 796 20.78 5.13 -0.68
CA GLU A 796 21.57 5.87 0.32
C GLU A 796 21.46 7.39 0.13
N ASN A 797 21.54 7.88 -1.11
CA ASN A 797 21.51 9.30 -1.45
C ASN A 797 20.12 9.96 -1.29
N GLU A 798 19.10 9.21 -0.84
CA GLU A 798 17.76 9.71 -0.54
C GLU A 798 17.41 9.67 0.96
N ILE A 799 18.38 9.31 1.83
CA ILE A 799 18.19 9.28 3.27
C ILE A 799 18.26 10.72 3.82
N LYS A 800 17.13 11.18 4.39
CA LYS A 800 17.02 12.47 5.10
C LYS A 800 17.02 12.35 6.62
N VAL A 801 16.88 11.14 7.15
CA VAL A 801 16.74 10.87 8.58
C VAL A 801 17.77 9.81 8.93
N GLU A 802 18.82 10.24 9.62
CA GLU A 802 19.84 9.35 10.15
C GLU A 802 19.27 8.43 11.23
N VAL A 803 19.92 7.28 11.40
CA VAL A 803 19.54 6.27 12.38
C VAL A 803 20.73 5.69 13.13
N CYS A 804 20.52 5.43 14.41
CA CYS A 804 21.41 4.67 15.27
C CYS A 804 20.79 3.31 15.60
N VAL A 805 21.60 2.26 15.63
CA VAL A 805 21.23 0.94 16.11
C VAL A 805 21.66 0.81 17.57
N PHE A 806 20.71 0.50 18.46
CA PHE A 806 20.96 0.17 19.86
C PHE A 806 20.84 -1.35 20.03
N LEU A 807 21.97 -2.05 19.96
CA LEU A 807 22.05 -3.51 20.12
C LEU A 807 21.79 -3.92 21.56
N PHE A 808 21.08 -5.04 21.75
CA PHE A 808 20.67 -5.49 23.08
C PHE A 808 20.65 -7.01 23.33
N ASP A 809 20.79 -7.87 22.33
CA ASP A 809 20.97 -9.32 22.56
C ASP A 809 21.73 -9.99 21.40
N LEU A 810 22.41 -11.11 21.69
CA LEU A 810 23.10 -11.94 20.68
C LEU A 810 22.55 -13.37 20.76
N LEU A 811 21.95 -13.83 19.67
CA LEU A 811 21.20 -15.09 19.61
C LEU A 811 21.99 -16.21 18.91
N TYR A 812 22.98 -15.83 18.10
CA TYR A 812 23.80 -16.73 17.30
C TYR A 812 25.11 -16.03 16.91
N ILE A 813 26.22 -16.77 16.88
CA ILE A 813 27.51 -16.31 16.33
C ILE A 813 28.36 -17.49 15.84
N ASN A 814 28.99 -17.36 14.66
CA ASN A 814 30.00 -18.29 14.13
C ASN A 814 29.66 -19.79 14.35
N GLY A 815 28.57 -20.29 13.76
CA GLY A 815 28.08 -21.66 13.92
C GLY A 815 27.33 -21.97 15.23
N ARG A 816 27.52 -21.20 16.31
CA ARG A 816 26.95 -21.45 17.65
C ARG A 816 25.64 -20.68 17.85
N SER A 817 24.57 -21.42 18.11
CA SER A 817 23.32 -20.87 18.66
C SER A 817 23.49 -20.57 20.15
N LEU A 818 23.11 -19.36 20.57
CA LEU A 818 23.22 -18.90 21.96
C LEU A 818 21.88 -18.90 22.71
N ILE A 819 20.78 -19.32 22.07
CA ILE A 819 19.42 -19.21 22.67
C ILE A 819 19.26 -19.96 24.01
N ALA A 820 20.05 -21.02 24.23
CA ALA A 820 20.07 -21.80 25.46
C ALA A 820 21.03 -21.24 26.54
N GLU A 821 21.83 -20.23 26.22
CA GLU A 821 22.81 -19.63 27.14
C GLU A 821 22.14 -18.58 28.06
N PRO A 822 22.60 -18.41 29.32
CA PRO A 822 22.17 -17.33 30.19
C PRO A 822 22.39 -15.95 29.54
N TYR A 823 21.51 -15.00 29.85
CA TYR A 823 21.53 -13.69 29.21
C TYR A 823 22.81 -12.90 29.45
N ARG A 824 23.44 -13.04 30.64
CA ARG A 824 24.79 -12.51 30.88
C ARG A 824 25.79 -12.96 29.81
N VAL A 825 25.90 -14.27 29.56
CA VAL A 825 26.80 -14.84 28.55
C VAL A 825 26.51 -14.27 27.15
N ARG A 826 25.22 -14.11 26.79
CA ARG A 826 24.83 -13.53 25.49
C ARG A 826 25.16 -12.04 25.38
N ARG A 827 25.06 -11.27 26.47
CA ARG A 827 25.44 -9.86 26.53
C ARG A 827 26.95 -9.67 26.48
N ASP A 828 27.70 -10.48 27.20
CA ASP A 828 29.13 -10.32 27.29
C ASP A 828 29.76 -10.70 25.93
N LEU A 829 29.26 -11.78 25.28
CA LEU A 829 29.57 -12.08 23.87
C LEU A 829 29.10 -10.99 22.89
N LEU A 830 27.98 -10.30 23.13
CA LEU A 830 27.55 -9.15 22.31
C LEU A 830 28.59 -8.02 22.37
N HIS A 831 29.14 -7.74 23.55
CA HIS A 831 30.18 -6.72 23.73
C HIS A 831 31.53 -7.15 23.12
N GLU A 832 31.86 -8.44 23.13
CA GLU A 832 33.03 -9.00 22.43
C GLU A 832 32.87 -9.06 20.89
N THR A 833 31.63 -8.97 20.38
CA THR A 833 31.33 -9.11 18.94
C THR A 833 31.32 -7.77 18.20
N PHE A 834 30.90 -6.69 18.86
CA PHE A 834 30.62 -5.40 18.23
C PHE A 834 31.47 -4.24 18.77
N ASN A 835 32.04 -3.46 17.87
CA ASN A 835 32.66 -2.17 18.19
C ASN A 835 31.58 -1.08 18.15
N THR A 836 31.55 -0.21 19.17
CA THR A 836 30.60 0.92 19.20
C THR A 836 31.06 2.04 18.28
N GLN A 837 30.11 2.60 17.54
CA GLN A 837 30.23 3.74 16.64
C GLN A 837 29.17 4.77 17.07
N PRO A 838 29.52 5.80 17.85
CA PRO A 838 28.56 6.73 18.44
C PRO A 838 27.58 7.33 17.41
N GLY A 839 26.28 7.24 17.69
CA GLY A 839 25.22 7.71 16.78
C GLY A 839 24.97 6.82 15.54
N HIS A 840 25.62 5.66 15.44
CA HIS A 840 25.46 4.69 14.35
C HIS A 840 25.18 3.26 14.85
N PHE A 841 26.03 2.76 15.75
CA PHE A 841 25.89 1.46 16.41
C PHE A 841 26.35 1.58 17.86
N MET A 842 25.45 1.37 18.80
CA MET A 842 25.69 1.51 20.24
C MET A 842 25.07 0.31 20.98
N PHE A 843 25.49 0.05 22.20
CA PHE A 843 24.74 -0.84 23.09
C PHE A 843 23.60 -0.07 23.77
N ALA A 844 22.49 -0.74 24.04
CA ALA A 844 21.39 -0.14 24.81
C ALA A 844 21.85 0.16 26.24
N SER A 845 21.84 1.43 26.64
CA SER A 845 22.28 1.92 27.96
C SER A 845 21.64 1.10 29.09
N SER A 846 22.45 0.64 30.04
CA SER A 846 22.02 -0.32 31.04
C SER A 846 22.64 -0.19 32.42
N MET A 847 22.00 -0.85 33.39
CA MET A 847 22.38 -0.90 34.80
C MET A 847 22.07 -2.30 35.36
N ASP A 848 23.07 -2.97 35.96
CA ASP A 848 22.90 -4.24 36.69
C ASP A 848 22.63 -3.96 38.18
N THR A 849 21.37 -3.90 38.60
CA THR A 849 20.98 -3.59 39.99
C THR A 849 19.92 -4.53 40.56
N SER A 850 19.63 -4.39 41.85
CA SER A 850 18.47 -4.94 42.55
C SER A 850 17.76 -3.89 43.42
N ASP A 851 18.20 -2.63 43.37
CA ASP A 851 17.65 -1.52 44.16
C ASP A 851 16.50 -0.81 43.43
N VAL A 852 15.45 -0.43 44.17
CA VAL A 852 14.22 0.15 43.62
C VAL A 852 14.34 1.66 43.38
N GLU A 853 15.14 2.36 44.17
CA GLU A 853 15.40 3.79 44.02
C GLU A 853 16.32 4.03 42.81
N GLU A 854 17.35 3.21 42.63
CA GLU A 854 18.18 3.21 41.41
C GLU A 854 17.36 2.94 40.15
N ILE A 855 16.45 1.93 40.18
CA ILE A 855 15.51 1.65 39.08
C ILE A 855 14.61 2.86 38.79
N SER A 856 14.17 3.60 39.81
CA SER A 856 13.30 4.76 39.66
C SER A 856 14.04 5.96 39.05
N LEU A 857 15.26 6.25 39.50
CA LEU A 857 16.11 7.30 38.93
C LEU A 857 16.45 6.98 37.46
N PHE A 858 16.80 5.73 37.16
CA PHE A 858 17.08 5.28 35.80
C PHE A 858 15.83 5.29 34.89
N LEU A 859 14.62 5.15 35.45
CA LEU A 859 13.36 5.32 34.71
C LEU A 859 13.16 6.78 34.29
N ASP A 860 13.36 7.72 35.21
CA ASP A 860 13.20 9.14 34.88
C ASP A 860 14.31 9.63 33.93
N ASP A 861 15.54 9.14 34.05
CA ASP A 861 16.62 9.46 33.10
C ASP A 861 16.37 8.85 31.71
N ALA A 862 15.80 7.64 31.62
CA ALA A 862 15.32 7.08 30.36
C ALA A 862 14.24 7.97 29.71
N VAL A 863 13.31 8.50 30.50
CA VAL A 863 12.24 9.39 29.99
C VAL A 863 12.79 10.75 29.56
N LYS A 864 13.72 11.35 30.31
CA LYS A 864 14.45 12.57 29.91
C LYS A 864 15.19 12.36 28.59
N GLY A 865 15.78 11.18 28.39
CA GLY A 865 16.48 10.76 27.17
C GLY A 865 15.60 10.40 25.96
N ASN A 866 14.40 10.98 25.85
CA ASN A 866 13.41 10.72 24.79
C ASN A 866 12.96 9.25 24.63
N CYS A 867 13.11 8.43 25.69
CA CYS A 867 12.75 7.02 25.66
C CYS A 867 11.48 6.70 26.47
N GLU A 868 10.85 5.59 26.10
CA GLU A 868 9.51 5.16 26.52
C GLU A 868 9.48 4.59 27.96
N GLY A 869 10.65 4.24 28.49
CA GLY A 869 10.83 3.57 29.77
C GLY A 869 11.88 2.46 29.67
N LEU A 870 11.69 1.42 30.47
CA LEU A 870 12.70 0.41 30.78
C LEU A 870 12.29 -1.02 30.38
N MET A 871 13.24 -1.76 29.80
CA MET A 871 13.28 -3.22 29.78
C MET A 871 13.99 -3.71 31.04
N VAL A 872 13.46 -4.75 31.67
CA VAL A 872 13.97 -5.30 32.94
C VAL A 872 14.20 -6.80 32.73
N LYS A 873 15.45 -7.27 32.80
CA LYS A 873 15.86 -8.63 32.41
C LYS A 873 16.58 -9.38 33.54
N THR A 874 16.25 -10.65 33.75
CA THR A 874 17.06 -11.56 34.59
C THR A 874 18.37 -11.92 33.87
N LEU A 875 19.49 -11.96 34.60
CA LEU A 875 20.83 -12.15 34.03
C LEU A 875 21.25 -13.62 33.93
N ASP A 876 21.01 -14.38 34.99
CA ASP A 876 21.56 -15.72 35.18
C ASP A 876 20.44 -16.77 35.36
N GLU A 877 19.63 -16.66 36.43
CA GLU A 877 18.51 -17.57 36.66
C GLU A 877 17.36 -17.38 35.65
N LYS A 878 16.96 -18.47 34.99
CA LYS A 878 15.87 -18.50 33.98
C LYS A 878 16.07 -17.46 32.87
N ALA A 879 17.32 -17.09 32.63
CA ALA A 879 17.73 -16.00 31.76
C ALA A 879 18.06 -16.43 30.32
N THR A 880 17.77 -17.68 29.96
CA THR A 880 17.90 -18.14 28.57
C THR A 880 16.95 -17.37 27.65
N TYR A 881 17.19 -17.43 26.34
CA TYR A 881 16.20 -16.98 25.38
C TYR A 881 15.09 -18.05 25.37
N GLU A 882 14.06 -17.88 26.23
CA GLU A 882 12.85 -18.71 26.23
C GLU A 882 11.75 -18.06 25.38
N ILE A 883 11.25 -18.78 24.36
CA ILE A 883 10.28 -18.21 23.39
C ILE A 883 9.17 -19.16 22.95
N ALA A 884 9.38 -20.49 22.98
CA ALA A 884 8.28 -21.46 22.88
C ALA A 884 7.27 -21.31 24.04
N LYS A 885 7.74 -20.71 25.14
CA LYS A 885 6.97 -20.27 26.30
C LYS A 885 7.00 -18.75 26.36
N ARG A 886 5.98 -18.17 26.99
CA ARG A 886 6.04 -16.80 27.50
C ARG A 886 6.78 -16.85 28.84
N SER A 887 8.02 -16.35 28.89
CA SER A 887 8.85 -16.38 30.10
C SER A 887 8.84 -15.04 30.86
N HIS A 888 8.80 -15.10 32.20
CA HIS A 888 8.87 -13.92 33.07
C HIS A 888 10.26 -13.25 33.12
N SER A 889 11.20 -13.73 32.31
CA SER A 889 12.61 -13.33 32.31
C SER A 889 12.84 -11.89 31.86
N TRP A 890 11.93 -11.33 31.04
CA TRP A 890 11.99 -9.98 30.48
C TRP A 890 10.67 -9.24 30.74
N LEU A 891 10.73 -8.06 31.35
CA LEU A 891 9.59 -7.20 31.68
C LEU A 891 9.72 -5.81 31.05
N LYS A 892 8.64 -5.03 31.08
CA LYS A 892 8.57 -3.65 30.57
C LYS A 892 7.95 -2.74 31.64
N LEU A 893 8.67 -1.69 32.03
CA LEU A 893 8.25 -0.64 32.96
C LEU A 893 8.19 0.69 32.22
N LYS A 894 7.11 1.47 32.40
CA LYS A 894 6.89 2.74 31.69
C LYS A 894 6.19 3.75 32.59
N LYS A 895 6.33 5.04 32.26
CA LYS A 895 5.71 6.15 32.98
C LYS A 895 4.18 6.17 32.87
N ASP A 896 3.59 5.69 31.76
CA ASP A 896 2.13 5.60 31.58
C ASP A 896 1.45 4.51 32.43
N TYR A 897 2.23 3.61 33.03
CA TYR A 897 1.77 2.48 33.85
C TYR A 897 1.68 2.79 35.36
N LEU A 898 2.18 3.94 35.80
CA LEU A 898 2.12 4.37 37.19
C LEU A 898 0.77 5.05 37.46
N GLU A 899 0.08 4.67 38.54
CA GLU A 899 -1.19 5.30 38.91
C GLU A 899 -0.97 6.77 39.29
N GLY A 900 -1.88 7.65 38.87
CA GLY A 900 -1.73 9.10 39.01
C GLY A 900 -0.81 9.79 37.99
N ILE A 901 -0.14 9.05 37.09
CA ILE A 901 0.81 9.63 36.12
C ILE A 901 0.35 9.41 34.66
N GLY A 902 0.41 10.48 33.86
CA GLY A 902 0.07 10.49 32.43
C GLY A 902 -1.35 11.00 32.14
N ASP A 903 -1.47 11.83 31.11
CA ASP A 903 -2.61 12.74 30.93
C ASP A 903 -3.92 12.02 30.56
N THR A 904 -5.00 12.40 31.26
CA THR A 904 -6.39 12.10 30.88
C THR A 904 -7.06 13.34 30.31
N LEU A 905 -7.97 13.14 29.36
CA LEU A 905 -8.76 14.18 28.75
C LEU A 905 -10.24 13.81 28.86
N ASP A 906 -11.06 14.75 29.32
CA ASP A 906 -12.51 14.67 29.24
C ASP A 906 -12.94 15.13 27.83
N LEU A 907 -13.59 14.25 27.06
CA LEU A 907 -13.91 14.45 25.64
C LEU A 907 -15.40 14.26 25.35
N VAL A 908 -15.98 15.13 24.51
CA VAL A 908 -17.38 15.04 24.06
C VAL A 908 -17.53 13.99 22.95
N VAL A 909 -18.56 13.15 23.04
CA VAL A 909 -18.84 12.11 22.02
C VAL A 909 -19.88 12.62 21.01
N ILE A 910 -19.40 13.09 19.85
CA ILE A 910 -20.21 13.71 18.78
C ILE A 910 -20.69 12.76 17.67
N GLY A 911 -20.30 11.48 17.72
CA GLY A 911 -20.65 10.49 16.70
C GLY A 911 -19.84 9.19 16.82
N GLY A 912 -20.18 8.17 16.03
CA GLY A 912 -19.50 6.87 16.06
C GLY A 912 -19.60 6.04 14.78
N TYR A 913 -18.79 5.00 14.72
CA TYR A 913 -18.65 4.10 13.56
C TYR A 913 -19.14 2.71 13.88
N LEU A 914 -19.81 2.07 12.93
CA LEU A 914 -20.37 0.73 13.08
C LEU A 914 -19.26 -0.31 13.21
N GLY A 915 -19.32 -1.10 14.27
CA GLY A 915 -18.32 -2.12 14.56
C GLY A 915 -18.33 -3.25 13.53
N THR A 916 -17.16 -3.81 13.24
CA THR A 916 -17.01 -4.91 12.26
C THR A 916 -16.61 -6.23 12.91
N GLY A 917 -17.09 -7.35 12.36
CA GLY A 917 -16.74 -8.69 12.84
C GLY A 917 -17.39 -8.97 14.20
N LYS A 918 -16.60 -9.29 15.22
CA LYS A 918 -17.10 -9.49 16.61
C LYS A 918 -17.75 -8.24 17.24
N ARG A 919 -17.73 -7.11 16.54
CA ARG A 919 -18.38 -5.84 16.94
C ARG A 919 -19.54 -5.40 16.04
N THR A 920 -19.95 -6.22 15.07
CA THR A 920 -21.19 -5.98 14.30
C THR A 920 -22.37 -5.85 15.27
N GLY A 921 -23.14 -4.76 15.16
CA GLY A 921 -24.19 -4.41 16.13
C GLY A 921 -23.71 -3.63 17.37
N THR A 922 -22.54 -2.97 17.30
CA THR A 922 -22.04 -1.99 18.29
C THR A 922 -21.47 -0.76 17.57
N ILE A 923 -21.21 0.34 18.29
CA ILE A 923 -20.74 1.61 17.73
C ILE A 923 -19.57 2.18 18.54
N CYS A 924 -18.40 2.39 17.92
CA CYS A 924 -17.25 3.00 18.61
C CYS A 924 -16.15 3.50 17.65
N LYS A 925 -15.53 4.64 17.98
CA LYS A 925 -14.17 5.01 17.49
C LYS A 925 -13.11 4.54 18.49
N ILE A 926 -13.29 4.95 19.75
CA ILE A 926 -12.49 4.52 20.90
C ILE A 926 -13.09 3.22 21.43
N GLY A 927 -12.71 2.09 20.81
CA GLY A 927 -13.21 0.77 21.15
C GLY A 927 -12.33 0.00 22.15
N THR A 928 -11.66 0.68 23.08
CA THR A 928 -10.72 0.07 24.04
C THR A 928 -10.87 0.71 25.41
N GLY A 929 -11.05 -0.12 26.45
CA GLY A 929 -11.40 0.28 27.82
C GLY A 929 -12.76 -0.26 28.27
N LEU A 930 -13.67 -0.44 27.33
CA LEU A 930 -15.03 -0.96 27.53
C LEU A 930 -15.09 -2.50 27.54
N LYS A 931 -16.02 -3.08 28.31
CA LYS A 931 -16.43 -4.48 28.19
C LYS A 931 -17.43 -4.66 27.05
N ASP A 932 -17.65 -5.90 26.62
CA ASP A 932 -18.62 -6.24 25.56
C ASP A 932 -20.09 -6.03 25.97
N GLU A 933 -20.37 -5.96 27.27
CA GLU A 933 -21.68 -5.59 27.83
C GLU A 933 -21.87 -4.07 27.79
N ASP A 934 -20.89 -3.32 28.33
CA ASP A 934 -20.85 -1.85 28.29
C ASP A 934 -21.03 -1.33 26.84
N LEU A 935 -20.35 -1.94 25.86
CA LEU A 935 -20.45 -1.62 24.43
C LEU A 935 -21.87 -1.79 23.85
N LYS A 936 -22.63 -2.80 24.32
CA LYS A 936 -24.01 -3.03 23.89
C LYS A 936 -24.99 -2.07 24.55
N GLN A 937 -24.74 -1.69 25.81
CA GLN A 937 -25.56 -0.73 26.51
C GLN A 937 -25.35 0.68 25.92
N GLN A 938 -24.08 1.09 25.75
CA GLN A 938 -23.74 2.35 25.08
C GLN A 938 -24.32 2.46 23.68
N TYR A 939 -24.38 1.38 22.88
CA TYR A 939 -25.06 1.40 21.58
C TYR A 939 -26.53 1.86 21.70
N ARG A 940 -27.26 1.32 22.68
CA ARG A 940 -28.68 1.67 22.92
C ARG A 940 -28.86 3.10 23.41
N ASP A 941 -27.91 3.61 24.17
CA ASP A 941 -27.98 4.95 24.74
C ASP A 941 -27.57 6.01 23.70
N PHE A 942 -26.56 5.74 22.86
CA PHE A 942 -26.19 6.60 21.73
C PHE A 942 -27.26 6.64 20.61
N GLU A 943 -28.00 5.55 20.36
CA GLU A 943 -29.08 5.56 19.36
C GLU A 943 -30.21 6.56 19.74
N LYS A 944 -30.38 6.88 21.03
CA LYS A 944 -31.32 7.94 21.50
C LYS A 944 -30.85 9.35 21.17
N LEU A 945 -29.53 9.55 21.11
CA LEU A 945 -28.88 10.83 20.82
C LEU A 945 -28.62 11.05 19.33
N ARG A 946 -29.10 10.13 18.47
CA ARG A 946 -28.81 10.13 17.03
C ARG A 946 -29.41 11.35 16.31
N ILE A 947 -28.59 11.97 15.47
CA ILE A 947 -28.99 13.05 14.56
C ILE A 947 -28.58 12.73 13.11
N ASP A 948 -29.34 13.20 12.12
CA ASP A 948 -29.10 12.88 10.70
C ASP A 948 -27.91 13.65 10.08
N LYS A 949 -27.55 14.79 10.67
CA LYS A 949 -26.51 15.71 10.18
C LYS A 949 -25.74 16.30 11.37
N PRO A 950 -24.44 16.63 11.19
CA PRO A 950 -23.67 17.30 12.23
C PRO A 950 -24.26 18.67 12.55
N LYS A 951 -24.09 19.13 13.80
CA LYS A 951 -24.41 20.51 14.17
C LYS A 951 -23.40 21.48 13.53
N SER A 952 -23.84 22.71 13.25
CA SER A 952 -23.01 23.74 12.60
C SER A 952 -21.73 24.10 13.38
N TYR A 953 -21.69 23.84 14.69
CA TYR A 953 -20.53 24.05 15.56
C TYR A 953 -19.59 22.83 15.67
N TYR A 954 -19.88 21.71 14.99
CA TYR A 954 -18.97 20.55 14.96
C TYR A 954 -17.87 20.79 13.91
N SER A 955 -16.61 20.92 14.34
CA SER A 955 -15.45 21.02 13.45
C SER A 955 -14.80 19.64 13.24
N PHE A 956 -14.78 19.16 11.99
CA PHE A 956 -14.24 17.85 11.61
C PHE A 956 -13.77 17.82 10.14
N ASP A 957 -12.83 16.92 9.83
CA ASP A 957 -12.43 16.55 8.47
C ASP A 957 -13.50 15.60 7.88
N SER A 958 -14.00 15.90 6.68
CA SER A 958 -15.04 15.12 5.99
C SER A 958 -14.68 13.64 5.81
N SER A 959 -13.40 13.33 5.66
CA SER A 959 -12.88 11.96 5.57
C SER A 959 -12.88 11.20 6.91
N LEU A 960 -13.17 11.89 8.02
CA LEU A 960 -13.43 11.31 9.35
C LEU A 960 -14.91 11.33 9.74
N ALA A 961 -15.84 11.66 8.85
CA ALA A 961 -17.27 11.59 9.16
C ALA A 961 -17.67 10.21 9.76
N PRO A 962 -18.42 10.18 10.88
CA PRO A 962 -18.91 8.96 11.49
C PRO A 962 -20.08 8.35 10.69
N ASP A 963 -20.39 7.08 10.93
CA ASP A 963 -21.56 6.42 10.34
C ASP A 963 -22.87 6.98 10.92
N HIS A 964 -22.90 7.22 12.25
CA HIS A 964 -23.99 7.94 12.94
C HIS A 964 -23.43 9.17 13.66
N TRP A 965 -24.10 10.32 13.52
CA TRP A 965 -23.86 11.52 14.32
C TRP A 965 -24.69 11.47 15.61
N PHE A 966 -24.16 12.07 16.68
CA PHE A 966 -24.88 12.21 17.96
C PHE A 966 -24.99 13.67 18.38
N GLU A 967 -25.99 13.99 19.19
CA GLU A 967 -26.05 15.23 19.98
C GLU A 967 -24.90 15.27 20.99
N ALA A 968 -24.31 16.45 21.16
CA ALA A 968 -23.23 16.67 22.11
C ALA A 968 -23.80 16.73 23.53
N GLU A 969 -23.95 15.57 24.17
CA GLU A 969 -24.36 15.45 25.58
C GLU A 969 -23.37 14.64 26.42
N ILE A 970 -22.83 13.55 25.88
CA ILE A 970 -22.00 12.59 26.62
C ILE A 970 -20.53 13.01 26.64
N VAL A 971 -19.95 13.06 27.86
CA VAL A 971 -18.51 13.29 28.09
C VAL A 971 -17.85 12.01 28.63
N TRP A 972 -16.71 11.63 28.03
CA TRP A 972 -15.91 10.47 28.43
C TRP A 972 -14.53 10.91 28.93
N GLU A 973 -14.08 10.30 30.03
CA GLU A 973 -12.68 10.39 30.45
C GLU A 973 -11.84 9.41 29.60
N VAL A 974 -10.84 9.93 28.91
CA VAL A 974 -10.00 9.20 27.95
C VAL A 974 -8.53 9.41 28.29
N LYS A 975 -7.82 8.33 28.66
CA LYS A 975 -6.35 8.38 28.82
C LYS A 975 -5.67 8.21 27.47
N ALA A 976 -4.64 9.00 27.21
CA ALA A 976 -3.74 8.85 26.06
C ALA A 976 -2.35 8.39 26.51
N ALA A 977 -1.50 7.99 25.55
CA ALA A 977 -0.07 7.77 25.79
C ALA A 977 0.76 9.03 25.46
N ASP A 978 0.40 9.72 24.39
CA ASP A 978 0.99 10.98 23.92
C ASP A 978 -0.10 11.82 23.20
N LEU A 979 0.19 13.10 22.98
CA LEU A 979 -0.51 13.98 22.06
C LEU A 979 0.35 14.20 20.81
N SER A 980 -0.27 14.18 19.63
CA SER A 980 0.45 14.15 18.35
C SER A 980 -0.18 15.05 17.29
N ILE A 981 0.63 15.66 16.43
CA ILE A 981 0.13 16.47 15.31
C ILE A 981 -0.58 15.58 14.29
N SER A 982 -1.72 16.06 13.79
CA SER A 982 -2.67 15.30 12.98
C SER A 982 -3.18 16.14 11.80
N PRO A 983 -2.95 15.72 10.55
CA PRO A 983 -3.44 16.42 9.35
C PRO A 983 -4.93 16.18 9.07
N ARG A 984 -5.70 15.66 10.05
CA ARG A 984 -7.12 15.25 9.90
C ARG A 984 -7.99 15.52 11.12
N HIS A 985 -7.43 15.90 12.28
CA HIS A 985 -8.22 16.26 13.46
C HIS A 985 -8.11 17.77 13.69
N HIS A 986 -9.24 18.42 13.96
CA HIS A 986 -9.33 19.89 14.03
C HIS A 986 -9.17 20.46 15.45
N ALA A 987 -8.95 19.63 16.47
CA ALA A 987 -8.64 20.12 17.82
C ALA A 987 -7.33 20.94 17.76
N ALA A 988 -7.39 22.21 18.17
CA ALA A 988 -6.27 23.15 18.06
C ALA A 988 -5.68 23.29 16.63
N LEU A 989 -6.52 23.22 15.61
CA LEU A 989 -6.13 23.40 14.20
C LEU A 989 -5.39 24.72 13.99
N GLY A 990 -4.16 24.65 13.46
CA GLY A 990 -3.33 25.82 13.15
C GLY A 990 -2.60 26.45 14.34
N VAL A 991 -2.87 26.01 15.58
CA VAL A 991 -2.30 26.63 16.80
C VAL A 991 -0.86 26.19 17.07
N VAL A 992 -0.50 24.96 16.66
CA VAL A 992 0.86 24.39 16.85
C VAL A 992 1.57 24.13 15.52
N GLU A 993 0.86 23.72 14.47
CA GLU A 993 1.41 23.64 13.12
C GLU A 993 0.36 24.11 12.10
N VAL A 994 0.77 24.93 11.13
CA VAL A 994 -0.15 25.53 10.15
C VAL A 994 -0.87 24.43 9.36
N GLY A 995 -2.20 24.51 9.31
CA GLY A 995 -3.05 23.56 8.58
C GLY A 995 -3.19 22.17 9.23
N LYS A 996 -2.72 21.97 10.47
CA LYS A 996 -2.89 20.71 11.21
C LYS A 996 -3.37 20.96 12.64
N GLY A 997 -4.10 20.01 13.21
CA GLY A 997 -4.49 20.02 14.63
C GLY A 997 -3.79 18.90 15.41
N ILE A 998 -4.31 18.61 16.60
CA ILE A 998 -3.77 17.63 17.54
C ILE A 998 -4.70 16.41 17.62
N SER A 999 -4.13 15.23 17.82
CA SER A 999 -4.85 13.98 18.04
C SER A 999 -4.14 13.09 19.07
N LEU A 1000 -4.94 12.31 19.80
CA LEU A 1000 -4.47 11.46 20.89
C LEU A 1000 -3.85 10.16 20.36
N ARG A 1001 -2.69 9.80 20.92
CA ARG A 1001 -2.03 8.52 20.67
C ARG A 1001 -2.57 7.47 21.65
N PHE A 1002 -3.12 6.39 21.12
CA PHE A 1002 -3.73 5.28 21.88
C PHE A 1002 -4.81 5.71 22.90
N PRO A 1003 -5.83 6.50 22.50
CA PRO A 1003 -6.92 6.86 23.39
C PRO A 1003 -7.63 5.61 23.92
N ARG A 1004 -7.82 5.54 25.24
CA ARG A 1004 -8.56 4.48 25.93
C ARG A 1004 -9.66 5.12 26.76
N TYR A 1005 -10.89 4.60 26.63
CA TYR A 1005 -11.97 4.94 27.56
C TYR A 1005 -11.58 4.51 28.98
N ILE A 1006 -11.75 5.41 29.95
CA ILE A 1006 -11.60 5.11 31.38
C ILE A 1006 -13.00 4.99 32.00
N ARG A 1007 -13.80 6.05 31.89
CA ARG A 1007 -15.18 6.10 32.42
C ARG A 1007 -16.04 7.16 31.74
N LEU A 1008 -17.36 7.04 31.93
CA LEU A 1008 -18.32 8.11 31.70
C LEU A 1008 -18.12 9.22 32.74
N ARG A 1009 -18.29 10.48 32.33
CA ARG A 1009 -18.26 11.65 33.22
C ARG A 1009 -19.66 12.23 33.39
N GLU A 1010 -20.47 11.54 34.19
CA GLU A 1010 -21.82 11.98 34.60
C GLU A 1010 -21.79 13.33 35.35
N ASP A 1011 -20.62 13.68 35.90
CA ASP A 1011 -20.30 14.92 36.60
C ASP A 1011 -19.90 16.09 35.69
N LYS A 1012 -19.88 15.91 34.35
CA LYS A 1012 -19.50 16.97 33.40
C LYS A 1012 -20.46 17.12 32.23
N LYS A 1013 -20.72 18.37 31.85
CA LYS A 1013 -21.38 18.76 30.60
C LYS A 1013 -20.35 18.91 29.47
N PRO A 1014 -20.79 18.92 28.19
CA PRO A 1014 -19.93 19.19 27.04
C PRO A 1014 -19.13 20.50 27.12
N THR A 1015 -19.65 21.51 27.82
CA THR A 1015 -18.97 22.79 28.12
C THR A 1015 -17.77 22.66 29.06
N ASP A 1016 -17.74 21.58 29.84
CA ASP A 1016 -16.77 21.34 30.91
C ASP A 1016 -15.69 20.32 30.46
N ALA A 1017 -15.74 19.92 29.19
CA ALA A 1017 -14.76 19.06 28.53
C ALA A 1017 -13.43 19.80 28.28
N THR A 1018 -12.40 19.05 27.91
CA THR A 1018 -11.04 19.57 27.73
C THR A 1018 -10.97 20.57 26.57
N SER A 1019 -10.54 21.80 26.83
CA SER A 1019 -10.47 22.85 25.80
C SER A 1019 -9.34 22.62 24.79
N ALA A 1020 -9.42 23.27 23.63
CA ALA A 1020 -8.33 23.25 22.66
C ALA A 1020 -7.01 23.78 23.25
N ASP A 1021 -7.07 24.81 24.11
CA ASP A 1021 -5.90 25.38 24.77
C ASP A 1021 -5.28 24.42 25.79
N GLN A 1022 -6.11 23.68 26.53
CA GLN A 1022 -5.64 22.61 27.41
C GLN A 1022 -4.97 21.49 26.61
N VAL A 1023 -5.53 21.10 25.46
CA VAL A 1023 -4.90 20.13 24.54
C VAL A 1023 -3.53 20.64 24.03
N VAL A 1024 -3.39 21.95 23.78
CA VAL A 1024 -2.11 22.59 23.42
C VAL A 1024 -1.13 22.63 24.58
N GLN A 1025 -1.59 22.93 25.80
CA GLN A 1025 -0.75 22.90 27.01
C GLN A 1025 -0.21 21.49 27.27
N LEU A 1026 -1.08 20.46 27.24
CA LEU A 1026 -0.67 19.06 27.38
C LEU A 1026 0.33 18.66 26.29
N TYR A 1027 0.08 19.02 25.03
CA TYR A 1027 1.01 18.72 23.93
C TYR A 1027 2.41 19.35 24.14
N ASN A 1028 2.46 20.63 24.56
CA ASN A 1028 3.72 21.34 24.83
C ASN A 1028 4.44 20.82 26.07
N ASN A 1029 3.72 20.26 27.04
CA ASN A 1029 4.28 19.74 28.28
C ASN A 1029 4.99 18.37 28.12
N GLN A 1030 4.86 17.70 26.97
CA GLN A 1030 5.55 16.44 26.69
C GLN A 1030 7.08 16.66 26.61
N GLU A 1031 7.86 15.84 27.32
CA GLU A 1031 9.33 15.99 27.39
C GLU A 1031 10.00 15.96 26.02
N HIS A 1032 9.53 15.13 25.09
CA HIS A 1032 10.08 15.08 23.74
C HIS A 1032 9.81 16.37 22.92
N ILE A 1033 8.76 17.14 23.25
CA ILE A 1033 8.47 18.44 22.65
C ILE A 1033 9.30 19.55 23.31
N LYS A 1034 9.42 19.53 24.65
CA LYS A 1034 10.34 20.42 25.39
C LYS A 1034 11.78 20.26 24.91
N ASN A 1035 12.22 19.03 24.71
CA ASN A 1035 13.55 18.73 24.17
C ASN A 1035 13.69 19.27 22.75
N ASN A 1036 12.81 18.91 21.80
CA ASN A 1036 12.86 19.44 20.43
C ASN A 1036 12.94 20.98 20.37
N LYS A 1037 12.16 21.70 21.18
CA LYS A 1037 12.21 23.18 21.21
C LYS A 1037 13.56 23.75 21.68
N LYS A 1038 14.26 23.06 22.59
CA LYS A 1038 15.65 23.42 22.95
C LYS A 1038 16.61 23.13 21.80
N LEU A 1039 16.40 22.05 21.05
CA LEU A 1039 17.22 21.72 19.87
C LEU A 1039 17.05 22.74 18.74
N GLU A 1040 15.85 23.32 18.60
CA GLU A 1040 15.53 24.40 17.65
C GLU A 1040 16.11 25.75 18.11
N ALA A 1041 15.98 26.11 19.38
CA ALA A 1041 16.58 27.33 19.94
C ALA A 1041 18.12 27.33 19.83
N ASN A 1042 18.77 26.25 20.29
CA ASN A 1042 20.22 26.07 20.19
C ASN A 1042 20.76 26.02 18.75
N ALA A 1043 19.90 25.95 17.72
CA ALA A 1043 20.30 26.05 16.32
C ALA A 1043 20.17 27.49 15.79
N ALA A 1044 19.17 28.25 16.27
CA ALA A 1044 19.05 29.68 15.95
C ALA A 1044 20.19 30.49 16.56
N ASP A 1045 20.60 30.19 17.80
CA ASP A 1045 21.71 30.83 18.50
C ASP A 1045 23.10 30.63 17.82
N ILE A 1046 23.17 29.87 16.71
CA ILE A 1046 24.42 29.62 15.94
C ILE A 1046 24.43 30.41 14.61
N ASP A 1047 23.27 30.73 14.03
CA ASP A 1047 23.19 31.48 12.75
C ASP A 1047 23.34 33.02 12.94
N ASP A 1048 23.17 33.54 14.17
CA ASP A 1048 23.27 34.99 14.48
C ASP A 1048 24.72 35.48 14.74
N ASP A 1049 25.69 34.58 14.91
CA ASP A 1049 27.09 34.90 15.30
C ASP A 1049 28.05 35.10 14.08
N ASP A 1050 27.54 34.98 12.83
CA ASP A 1050 28.34 34.95 11.58
C ASP A 1050 27.84 35.97 10.51
N TYR A 1051 27.42 37.17 10.95
CA TYR A 1051 26.83 38.25 10.12
C TYR A 1051 27.49 39.64 10.26
#